data_AF-A0A953GWW4-F1
#
_entry.id   AF-A0A953GWW4-F1
#
_cell.length_a   1.000
_cell.length_b   1.000
_cell.length_c   1.000
_cell.angle_alpha   90.00
_cell.angle_beta   90.00
_cell.angle_gamma   90.00
#
_symmetry.space_group_name_H-M   'P 1'
#
loop_
_entity.id
_entity.type
_entity.pdbx_description
1 polymer ?
#
loop_
_entity_poly.entity_id
_entity_poly.type
_entity_poly.pdbx_seq_one_letter_code
_entity_poly.pdbx_strand_id
1 'polypeptide(L)'
;MNKKQFLAVAAFAGILIAAATASTAIAQQPAIAETIAAPITTPFGIYSPYQPPTFRAELGRKEPAITGEFTNVQTPDQLQWDQDFTQAERALLRRTNVLVRPEAAGTFAQLYAQADGVPAFITTDAVLHGLRVAINEAELRIQRHYLLPSLRDLMSRFSAAMAGQLDRARNTPAYEATRRTLAWAQTASRLLDPNFSPDPRVASMVQEQAEQIEQGSGPAQSPIIPGVRVNPSNFLPAQQQLDAESARYFRAVAWLSTIGIEIGPEADLLQVRMVMIASRTLEVLQESGSAASFNDLSDLLAFFRGRADHDVTPQMVGGALRGFYGSYGFGSAGTGTDAEVRQFAEYFAEQAPTQLQGRAYQFHFLPGPQSVHGALVAQGKLGEFGTALVAGLAGEENSFAGMFLRRAPEHWTQDVSWVTLYTLQSYVDGGEFGEGFPRFMRTDAYRTRLRLSALGGWSDFQHTSTLLPASTAVAARQAITTAQKASTERGYVELQPRTWGRIASMARYLRSGLVEGRFGDLLGTQLANKLRDIENTSAAMMRIAALRLADQPLTAAQQELVATMPERIAAYETFTDASLQPQGMPIAAGISVGGKNLRVANGHPLAMYVIVPNDDDAEQPLVLARGAIYSYFETTASAEQWVDAITGHDDAAPQAPEWVGGLVAPGANFAQDAAAFRTVGGTLRSVAPSYEPTLAERRNTPATAQVELESNVVRRGDGELWFTVQAPRMNGATIAVAVVDANGRVIYRSSEIRIENGQRFDMVPLENITNGNYFLRVIDSDNRTIGSGRFMVVR
;
A
#
# COMPACT_ATOMS: atom_id res chain seq x y z
N MET A 1 35.26 52.19 3.08
CA MET A 1 34.41 51.11 2.52
C MET A 1 33.09 51.73 2.10
N ASN A 2 32.72 51.67 0.81
CA ASN A 2 31.55 52.38 0.28
C ASN A 2 30.24 51.60 0.57
N LYS A 3 29.06 52.24 0.61
CA LYS A 3 27.77 51.61 0.98
C LYS A 3 27.49 50.30 0.25
N LYS A 4 27.91 50.19 -1.03
CA LYS A 4 27.79 48.96 -1.83
C LYS A 4 28.70 47.81 -1.36
N GLN A 5 29.89 48.11 -0.83
CA GLN A 5 30.79 47.11 -0.24
C GLN A 5 30.29 46.64 1.13
N PHE A 6 29.66 47.51 1.92
CA PHE A 6 29.02 47.12 3.18
C PHE A 6 27.80 46.21 2.95
N LEU A 7 26.98 46.50 1.92
CA LEU A 7 25.88 45.61 1.50
C LEU A 7 26.38 44.26 0.96
N ALA A 8 27.49 44.22 0.22
CA ALA A 8 28.06 42.97 -0.27
C ALA A 8 28.61 42.10 0.88
N VAL A 9 29.28 42.69 1.87
CA VAL A 9 29.79 41.98 3.05
C VAL A 9 28.65 41.54 3.97
N ALA A 10 27.60 42.34 4.13
CA ALA A 10 26.39 41.96 4.89
C ALA A 10 25.60 40.83 4.20
N ALA A 11 25.54 40.83 2.86
CA ALA A 11 24.94 39.74 2.09
C ALA A 11 25.77 38.44 2.22
N PHE A 12 27.11 38.55 2.19
CA PHE A 12 27.99 37.38 2.35
C PHE A 12 27.96 36.82 3.79
N ALA A 13 27.90 37.68 4.80
CA ALA A 13 27.73 37.29 6.19
C ALA A 13 26.33 36.68 6.45
N GLY A 14 25.28 37.21 5.81
CA GLY A 14 23.93 36.63 5.84
C GLY A 14 23.85 35.25 5.19
N ILE A 15 24.59 35.04 4.09
CA ILE A 15 24.71 33.72 3.42
C ILE A 15 25.52 32.74 4.27
N LEU A 16 26.58 33.18 4.96
CA LEU A 16 27.36 32.32 5.87
C LEU A 16 26.60 31.98 7.16
N ILE A 17 25.77 32.89 7.69
CA ILE A 17 24.88 32.62 8.83
C ILE A 17 23.73 31.70 8.39
N ALA A 18 23.17 31.87 7.19
CA ALA A 18 22.17 30.96 6.61
C ALA A 18 22.76 29.56 6.31
N ALA A 19 24.04 29.47 5.90
CA ALA A 19 24.74 28.22 5.72
C ALA A 19 25.08 27.54 7.06
N ALA A 20 25.41 28.32 8.10
CA ALA A 20 25.66 27.79 9.45
C ALA A 20 24.36 27.35 10.15
N THR A 21 23.24 28.06 9.95
CA THR A 21 21.91 27.62 10.43
C THR A 21 21.35 26.47 9.61
N ALA A 22 21.68 26.36 8.31
CA ALA A 22 21.42 25.16 7.52
C ALA A 22 22.26 23.96 8.02
N SER A 23 23.51 24.17 8.43
CA SER A 23 24.34 23.11 9.04
C SER A 23 23.85 22.65 10.42
N THR A 24 23.13 23.48 11.19
CA THR A 24 22.46 23.04 12.42
C THR A 24 21.05 22.48 12.19
N ALA A 25 20.40 22.81 11.07
CA ALA A 25 19.12 22.20 10.64
C ALA A 25 19.29 20.86 9.90
N ILE A 26 20.53 20.45 9.58
CA ILE A 26 20.85 19.11 9.10
C ILE A 26 20.78 18.06 10.23
N ALA A 27 20.69 18.49 11.50
CA ALA A 27 20.36 17.59 12.60
C ALA A 27 18.83 17.36 12.63
N GLN A 28 18.43 16.09 12.39
CA GLN A 28 17.06 15.52 12.44
C GLN A 28 16.28 15.43 11.12
N GLN A 29 16.97 15.15 10.03
CA GLN A 29 16.32 14.67 8.82
C GLN A 29 16.21 13.12 8.91
N PRO A 30 15.01 12.51 8.98
CA PRO A 30 14.87 11.10 9.32
C PRO A 30 15.58 10.22 8.28
N ALA A 31 16.30 9.19 8.75
CA ALA A 31 16.85 8.15 7.89
C ALA A 31 15.72 7.43 7.12
N ILE A 32 16.04 6.82 5.97
CA ILE A 32 15.05 6.01 5.24
C ILE A 32 14.61 4.85 6.15
N ALA A 33 13.36 4.96 6.60
CA ALA A 33 12.60 4.04 7.46
C ALA A 33 13.34 3.50 8.70
N GLU A 34 13.30 4.27 9.80
CA GLU A 34 13.36 3.65 11.12
C GLU A 34 12.33 2.52 11.19
N THR A 35 12.76 1.34 11.63
CA THR A 35 11.86 0.20 11.84
C THR A 35 10.71 0.64 12.74
N ILE A 36 9.46 0.49 12.28
CA ILE A 36 8.26 0.83 13.05
C ILE A 36 8.26 -0.04 14.31
N ALA A 37 8.67 0.54 15.43
CA ALA A 37 8.88 -0.16 16.70
C ALA A 37 7.65 -0.13 17.61
N ALA A 38 6.61 0.63 17.27
CA ALA A 38 5.40 0.78 18.07
C ALA A 38 4.14 0.87 17.19
N PRO A 39 2.94 0.65 17.76
CA PRO A 39 1.70 0.75 17.01
C PRO A 39 1.47 2.15 16.42
N ILE A 40 0.98 2.19 15.18
CA ILE A 40 0.60 3.42 14.49
C ILE A 40 -0.90 3.47 14.26
N THR A 41 -1.54 4.52 14.77
CA THR A 41 -2.97 4.78 14.57
C THR A 41 -3.18 5.60 13.30
N THR A 42 -3.99 5.08 12.39
CA THR A 42 -4.29 5.69 11.08
C THR A 42 -5.80 5.90 10.94
N PRO A 43 -6.29 6.65 9.93
CA PRO A 43 -7.72 6.68 9.64
C PRO A 43 -8.31 5.29 9.38
N PHE A 44 -7.55 4.39 8.73
CA PHE A 44 -8.04 3.07 8.37
C PHE A 44 -8.13 2.12 9.58
N GLY A 45 -7.12 2.11 10.44
CA GLY A 45 -7.01 1.22 11.59
C GLY A 45 -5.70 1.37 12.35
N ILE A 46 -5.34 0.39 13.17
CA ILE A 46 -4.08 0.39 13.93
C ILE A 46 -3.10 -0.60 13.30
N TYR A 47 -1.98 -0.11 12.81
CA TYR A 47 -0.84 -0.92 12.40
C TYR A 47 -0.05 -1.32 13.64
N SER A 48 0.06 -2.63 13.91
CA SER A 48 0.78 -3.16 15.09
C SER A 48 1.95 -4.04 14.63
N PRO A 49 3.21 -3.64 14.86
CA PRO A 49 4.35 -4.37 14.31
C PRO A 49 4.64 -5.65 15.11
N TYR A 50 4.72 -6.78 14.41
CA TYR A 50 5.35 -8.00 14.92
C TYR A 50 6.87 -7.87 14.80
N GLN A 51 7.56 -7.84 15.93
CA GLN A 51 9.01 -7.78 15.99
C GLN A 51 9.61 -9.18 16.04
N PRO A 52 10.69 -9.45 15.27
CA PRO A 52 11.40 -10.71 15.39
C PRO A 52 12.01 -10.85 16.79
N PRO A 53 11.99 -12.04 17.40
CA PRO A 53 12.72 -12.29 18.65
C PRO A 53 14.21 -11.97 18.47
N THR A 54 14.87 -11.50 19.53
CA THR A 54 16.34 -11.36 19.51
C THR A 54 16.99 -12.74 19.40
N PHE A 55 17.90 -12.90 18.45
CA PHE A 55 18.67 -14.12 18.26
C PHE A 55 20.11 -13.80 17.87
N ARG A 56 21.01 -14.77 18.05
CA ARG A 56 22.36 -14.77 17.48
C ARG A 56 22.42 -15.88 16.44
N ALA A 57 22.83 -15.56 15.21
CA ALA A 57 22.95 -16.56 14.16
C ALA A 57 24.14 -17.50 14.46
N GLU A 58 23.89 -18.80 14.51
CA GLU A 58 24.89 -19.85 14.78
C GLU A 58 24.78 -21.03 13.79
N LEU A 59 23.63 -21.23 13.15
CA LEU A 59 23.34 -22.38 12.27
C LEU A 59 24.41 -22.61 11.20
N GLY A 60 24.84 -21.54 10.53
CA GLY A 60 25.81 -21.64 9.43
C GLY A 60 27.24 -21.96 9.87
N ARG A 61 27.56 -21.94 11.17
CA ARG A 61 28.90 -22.28 11.66
C ARG A 61 29.17 -23.79 11.66
N LYS A 62 28.10 -24.59 11.72
CA LYS A 62 28.16 -26.05 11.73
C LYS A 62 27.99 -26.67 10.34
N GLU A 63 27.66 -25.85 9.35
CA GLU A 63 27.32 -26.29 8.01
C GLU A 63 28.57 -26.74 7.23
N PRO A 64 28.64 -28.02 6.81
CA PRO A 64 29.77 -28.51 6.04
C PRO A 64 29.79 -27.94 4.62
N ALA A 65 30.94 -28.04 3.96
CA ALA A 65 31.01 -27.78 2.52
C ALA A 65 30.37 -28.93 1.73
N ILE A 66 29.80 -28.62 0.56
CA ILE A 66 29.38 -29.64 -0.41
C ILE A 66 30.62 -30.42 -0.86
N THR A 67 30.56 -31.76 -0.82
CA THR A 67 31.64 -32.66 -1.21
C THR A 67 31.27 -33.49 -2.44
N GLY A 68 32.29 -33.92 -3.20
CA GLY A 68 32.10 -34.75 -4.41
C GLY A 68 31.12 -34.12 -5.42
N GLU A 69 30.39 -34.96 -6.16
CA GLU A 69 29.19 -34.59 -6.93
C GLU A 69 27.95 -34.61 -6.02
N PHE A 70 27.93 -33.74 -5.00
CA PHE A 70 26.84 -33.63 -4.02
C PHE A 70 26.66 -34.88 -3.14
N THR A 71 27.74 -35.63 -2.90
CA THR A 71 27.69 -36.92 -2.17
C THR A 71 27.23 -36.80 -0.72
N ASN A 72 27.30 -35.61 -0.13
CA ASN A 72 26.84 -35.30 1.22
C ASN A 72 25.54 -34.49 1.25
N VAL A 73 24.82 -34.41 0.13
CA VAL A 73 23.54 -33.72 0.00
C VAL A 73 22.43 -34.74 -0.27
N GLN A 74 21.47 -34.84 0.64
CA GLN A 74 20.30 -35.68 0.50
C GLN A 74 19.36 -35.13 -0.59
N THR A 75 18.88 -36.05 -1.43
CA THR A 75 17.85 -35.82 -2.43
C THR A 75 16.82 -36.96 -2.39
N PRO A 76 15.58 -36.76 -2.85
CA PRO A 76 14.63 -37.86 -3.04
C PRO A 76 15.15 -38.88 -4.06
N ASP A 77 14.78 -40.15 -3.92
CA ASP A 77 15.22 -41.23 -4.81
C ASP A 77 14.92 -40.96 -6.30
N GLN A 78 13.82 -40.26 -6.58
CA GLN A 78 13.41 -39.93 -7.94
C GLN A 78 14.26 -38.84 -8.59
N LEU A 79 15.03 -38.06 -7.81
CA LEU A 79 15.79 -36.91 -8.28
C LEU A 79 17.27 -37.27 -8.41
N GLN A 80 17.79 -37.20 -9.63
CA GLN A 80 19.14 -37.61 -10.01
C GLN A 80 19.93 -36.40 -10.55
N TRP A 81 21.02 -36.04 -9.87
CA TRP A 81 21.82 -34.85 -10.19
C TRP A 81 22.28 -34.74 -11.65
N ASP A 82 22.70 -35.86 -12.25
CA ASP A 82 23.20 -35.88 -13.64
C ASP A 82 22.08 -35.84 -14.70
N GLN A 83 20.84 -36.15 -14.33
CA GLN A 83 19.69 -36.22 -15.24
C GLN A 83 18.81 -34.98 -15.14
N ASP A 84 18.55 -34.50 -13.92
CA ASP A 84 17.59 -33.43 -13.66
C ASP A 84 18.23 -32.03 -13.59
N PHE A 85 19.57 -31.96 -13.54
CA PHE A 85 20.34 -30.71 -13.50
C PHE A 85 21.45 -30.70 -14.54
N THR A 86 21.46 -29.65 -15.35
CA THR A 86 22.55 -29.36 -16.28
C THR A 86 23.87 -29.13 -15.55
N GLN A 87 24.98 -29.26 -16.28
CA GLN A 87 26.31 -28.96 -15.74
C GLN A 87 26.41 -27.51 -15.19
N ALA A 88 25.76 -26.55 -15.87
CA ALA A 88 25.74 -25.16 -15.44
C ALA A 88 24.96 -24.96 -14.14
N GLU A 89 23.80 -25.61 -13.99
CA GLU A 89 22.99 -25.57 -12.77
C GLU A 89 23.72 -26.20 -11.58
N ARG A 90 24.37 -27.36 -11.77
CA ARG A 90 25.19 -28.00 -10.73
C ARG A 90 26.38 -27.13 -10.33
N ALA A 91 27.06 -26.52 -11.29
CA ALA A 91 28.14 -25.58 -10.99
C ALA A 91 27.64 -24.36 -10.20
N LEU A 92 26.42 -23.90 -10.48
CA LEU A 92 25.79 -22.82 -9.73
C LEU A 92 25.49 -23.25 -8.30
N LEU A 93 24.74 -24.33 -8.09
CA LEU A 93 24.41 -24.87 -6.77
C LEU A 93 25.64 -25.13 -5.91
N ARG A 94 26.72 -25.69 -6.49
CA ARG A 94 27.97 -25.92 -5.75
C ARG A 94 28.61 -24.63 -5.25
N ARG A 95 28.50 -23.54 -6.01
CA ARG A 95 29.08 -22.23 -5.68
C ARG A 95 28.21 -21.42 -4.73
N THR A 96 26.89 -21.42 -4.95
CA THR A 96 25.96 -20.48 -4.31
C THR A 96 25.03 -21.13 -3.30
N ASN A 97 24.89 -22.47 -3.32
CA ASN A 97 23.85 -23.23 -2.62
C ASN A 97 22.41 -22.84 -3.05
N VAL A 98 22.27 -22.08 -4.13
CA VAL A 98 20.99 -21.56 -4.65
C VAL A 98 20.96 -21.67 -6.17
N LEU A 99 19.87 -22.20 -6.69
CA LEU A 99 19.54 -22.17 -8.12
C LEU A 99 18.09 -21.74 -8.26
N VAL A 100 17.83 -20.83 -9.18
CA VAL A 100 16.48 -20.51 -9.62
C VAL A 100 16.31 -20.90 -11.07
N ARG A 101 15.18 -21.52 -11.39
CA ARG A 101 14.81 -21.83 -12.76
C ARG A 101 13.30 -21.74 -12.98
N PRO A 102 12.85 -21.40 -14.19
CA PRO A 102 11.46 -21.54 -14.57
C PRO A 102 11.07 -23.02 -14.64
N GLU A 103 9.86 -23.34 -14.17
CA GLU A 103 9.25 -24.68 -14.23
C GLU A 103 7.76 -24.52 -14.48
N ALA A 104 7.11 -25.46 -15.16
CA ALA A 104 5.71 -25.38 -15.59
C ALA A 104 4.69 -25.33 -14.42
N ALA A 105 4.59 -24.17 -13.78
CA ALA A 105 3.66 -23.88 -12.69
C ALA A 105 3.09 -22.46 -12.83
N GLY A 106 1.77 -22.38 -12.99
CA GLY A 106 1.04 -21.13 -13.15
C GLY A 106 0.81 -20.35 -11.85
N THR A 107 0.92 -21.01 -10.69
CA THR A 107 0.73 -20.41 -9.36
C THR A 107 1.75 -20.93 -8.34
N PHE A 108 1.92 -20.26 -7.20
CA PHE A 108 2.85 -20.73 -6.16
C PHE A 108 2.40 -22.08 -5.62
N ALA A 109 1.09 -22.28 -5.43
CA ALA A 109 0.54 -23.54 -4.96
C ALA A 109 0.81 -24.69 -5.93
N GLN A 110 0.71 -24.45 -7.25
CA GLN A 110 1.11 -25.42 -8.28
C GLN A 110 2.57 -25.83 -8.14
N LEU A 111 3.46 -24.86 -7.91
CA LEU A 111 4.87 -25.15 -7.74
C LEU A 111 5.10 -26.05 -6.52
N TYR A 112 4.54 -25.74 -5.36
CA TYR A 112 4.69 -26.58 -4.16
C TYR A 112 4.05 -27.97 -4.29
N ALA A 113 2.95 -28.11 -5.02
CA ALA A 113 2.30 -29.40 -5.22
C ALA A 113 3.09 -30.36 -6.13
N GLN A 114 3.87 -29.82 -7.06
CA GLN A 114 4.69 -30.59 -8.02
C GLN A 114 6.09 -30.94 -7.49
N ALA A 115 6.31 -30.93 -6.17
CA ALA A 115 7.65 -31.10 -5.61
C ALA A 115 8.21 -32.53 -5.70
N ASP A 116 7.43 -33.53 -6.13
CA ASP A 116 7.86 -34.91 -6.41
C ASP A 116 8.80 -35.53 -5.33
N GLY A 117 8.51 -35.26 -4.06
CA GLY A 117 9.27 -35.77 -2.92
C GLY A 117 10.35 -34.82 -2.39
N VAL A 118 10.70 -33.76 -3.11
CA VAL A 118 11.69 -32.76 -2.66
C VAL A 118 11.12 -31.97 -1.48
N PRO A 119 11.85 -31.88 -0.35
CA PRO A 119 11.43 -31.09 0.81
C PRO A 119 11.06 -29.65 0.43
N ALA A 120 9.93 -29.17 0.96
CA ALA A 120 9.43 -27.84 0.64
C ALA A 120 10.26 -26.76 1.35
N PHE A 121 10.78 -25.78 0.60
CA PHE A 121 11.37 -24.56 1.15
C PHE A 121 10.32 -23.44 1.11
N ILE A 122 9.70 -23.16 2.25
CA ILE A 122 8.59 -22.21 2.41
C ILE A 122 9.13 -20.79 2.36
N THR A 123 8.90 -20.13 1.24
CA THR A 123 9.32 -18.76 0.94
C THR A 123 8.34 -17.72 1.48
N THR A 124 8.86 -16.52 1.78
CA THR A 124 8.03 -15.36 2.13
C THR A 124 7.17 -14.89 0.94
N ASP A 125 7.65 -15.08 -0.29
CA ASP A 125 6.98 -14.70 -1.54
C ASP A 125 5.60 -15.34 -1.68
N ALA A 126 5.50 -16.65 -1.43
CA ALA A 126 4.24 -17.39 -1.60
C ALA A 126 3.14 -16.92 -0.64
N VAL A 127 3.52 -16.60 0.61
CA VAL A 127 2.59 -16.10 1.62
C VAL A 127 2.24 -14.63 1.37
N LEU A 128 3.21 -13.83 0.91
CA LEU A 128 2.96 -12.44 0.50
C LEU A 128 1.99 -12.36 -0.68
N HIS A 129 2.12 -13.24 -1.67
CA HIS A 129 1.18 -13.36 -2.79
C HIS A 129 -0.22 -13.74 -2.28
N GLY A 130 -0.31 -14.71 -1.38
CA GLY A 130 -1.56 -15.07 -0.71
C GLY A 130 -2.22 -13.91 0.05
N LEU A 131 -1.42 -13.07 0.72
CA LEU A 131 -1.90 -11.85 1.37
C LEU A 131 -2.42 -10.84 0.34
N ARG A 132 -1.70 -10.63 -0.77
CA ARG A 132 -2.16 -9.80 -1.89
C ARG A 132 -3.50 -10.31 -2.43
N VAL A 133 -3.68 -11.63 -2.54
CA VAL A 133 -4.97 -12.25 -2.94
C VAL A 133 -6.09 -11.89 -1.98
N ALA A 134 -5.85 -11.95 -0.67
CA ALA A 134 -6.83 -11.54 0.33
C ALA A 134 -7.16 -10.04 0.26
N ILE A 135 -6.18 -9.17 -0.03
CA ILE A 135 -6.40 -7.71 -0.20
C ILE A 135 -7.35 -7.44 -1.37
N ASN A 136 -7.13 -8.08 -2.51
CA ASN A 136 -7.97 -7.89 -3.69
C ASN A 136 -9.41 -8.36 -3.46
N GLU A 137 -9.56 -9.52 -2.81
CA GLU A 137 -10.89 -10.00 -2.44
C GLU A 137 -11.58 -9.03 -1.48
N ALA A 138 -10.85 -8.49 -0.49
CA ALA A 138 -11.37 -7.48 0.41
C ALA A 138 -11.84 -6.24 -0.34
N GLU A 139 -11.01 -5.71 -1.24
CA GLU A 139 -11.34 -4.52 -2.04
C GLU A 139 -12.60 -4.74 -2.89
N LEU A 140 -12.69 -5.86 -3.60
CA LEU A 140 -13.85 -6.20 -4.44
C LEU A 140 -15.14 -6.36 -3.60
N ARG A 141 -15.05 -7.03 -2.44
CA ARG A 141 -16.18 -7.17 -1.51
C ARG A 141 -16.64 -5.81 -0.98
N ILE A 142 -15.70 -5.01 -0.50
CA ILE A 142 -15.97 -3.68 0.07
C ILE A 142 -16.55 -2.76 -1.00
N GLN A 143 -15.99 -2.78 -2.21
CA GLN A 143 -16.52 -2.05 -3.34
C GLN A 143 -18.00 -2.39 -3.59
N ARG A 144 -18.30 -3.69 -3.71
CA ARG A 144 -19.64 -4.16 -4.10
C ARG A 144 -20.68 -3.98 -3.00
N HIS A 145 -20.33 -4.30 -1.76
CA HIS A 145 -21.29 -4.38 -0.67
C HIS A 145 -21.36 -3.11 0.19
N TYR A 146 -20.33 -2.26 0.16
CA TYR A 146 -20.26 -1.05 0.96
C TYR A 146 -20.11 0.21 0.10
N LEU A 147 -19.01 0.37 -0.63
CA LEU A 147 -18.68 1.64 -1.28
C LEU A 147 -19.67 2.02 -2.37
N LEU A 148 -20.11 1.08 -3.22
CA LEU A 148 -21.07 1.36 -4.27
C LEU A 148 -22.45 1.78 -3.73
N PRO A 149 -23.09 1.02 -2.81
CA PRO A 149 -24.33 1.47 -2.17
C PRO A 149 -24.19 2.81 -1.45
N SER A 150 -23.10 3.01 -0.69
CA SER A 150 -22.85 4.26 0.03
C SER A 150 -22.67 5.44 -0.92
N LEU A 151 -21.96 5.25 -2.04
CA LEU A 151 -21.79 6.30 -3.04
C LEU A 151 -23.10 6.66 -3.73
N ARG A 152 -23.94 5.66 -4.08
CA ARG A 152 -25.26 5.89 -4.66
C ARG A 152 -26.16 6.70 -3.73
N ASP A 153 -26.24 6.33 -2.46
CA ASP A 153 -27.04 7.06 -1.45
C ASP A 153 -26.52 8.48 -1.26
N LEU A 154 -25.20 8.64 -1.10
CA LEU A 154 -24.56 9.95 -0.99
C LEU A 154 -24.90 10.84 -2.19
N MET A 155 -24.75 10.34 -3.41
CA MET A 155 -24.96 11.13 -4.62
C MET A 155 -26.44 11.44 -4.88
N SER A 156 -27.34 10.55 -4.48
CA SER A 156 -28.78 10.81 -4.46
C SER A 156 -29.12 11.97 -3.53
N ARG A 157 -28.68 11.92 -2.27
CA ARG A 157 -28.94 12.97 -1.26
C ARG A 157 -28.29 14.29 -1.62
N PHE A 158 -27.05 14.25 -2.09
CA PHE A 158 -26.32 15.42 -2.55
C PHE A 158 -27.03 16.08 -3.74
N SER A 159 -27.45 15.30 -4.73
CA SER A 159 -28.20 15.82 -5.88
C SER A 159 -29.54 16.44 -5.46
N ALA A 160 -30.27 15.82 -4.53
CA ALA A 160 -31.53 16.37 -4.02
C ALA A 160 -31.33 17.70 -3.26
N ALA A 161 -30.30 17.78 -2.42
CA ALA A 161 -29.94 19.01 -1.72
C ALA A 161 -29.56 20.13 -2.70
N MET A 162 -28.75 19.81 -3.72
CA MET A 162 -28.35 20.73 -4.78
C MET A 162 -29.54 21.22 -5.62
N ALA A 163 -30.50 20.35 -5.95
CA ALA A 163 -31.71 20.75 -6.68
C ALA A 163 -32.55 21.76 -5.87
N GLY A 164 -32.71 21.53 -4.56
CA GLY A 164 -33.36 22.48 -3.67
C GLY A 164 -32.59 23.80 -3.49
N GLN A 165 -31.25 23.76 -3.53
CA GLN A 165 -30.44 24.99 -3.54
C GLN A 165 -30.59 25.75 -4.87
N LEU A 166 -30.67 25.06 -6.00
CA LEU A 166 -30.83 25.66 -7.31
C LEU A 166 -32.14 26.46 -7.42
N ASP A 167 -33.21 25.99 -6.77
CA ASP A 167 -34.46 26.75 -6.68
C ASP A 167 -34.33 28.04 -5.86
N ARG A 168 -33.55 28.01 -4.78
CA ARG A 168 -33.27 29.18 -3.93
C ARG A 168 -32.30 30.16 -4.59
N ALA A 169 -31.38 29.67 -5.41
CA ALA A 169 -30.38 30.48 -6.11
C ALA A 169 -30.93 31.21 -7.35
N ARG A 170 -32.23 31.05 -7.68
CA ARG A 170 -32.82 31.75 -8.83
C ARG A 170 -32.61 33.25 -8.73
N ASN A 171 -32.17 33.86 -9.82
CA ASN A 171 -31.86 35.29 -9.93
C ASN A 171 -30.72 35.77 -9.01
N THR A 172 -29.86 34.87 -8.53
CA THR A 172 -28.64 35.24 -7.80
C THR A 172 -27.39 34.90 -8.61
N PRO A 173 -26.23 35.53 -8.32
CA PRO A 173 -24.95 35.15 -8.94
C PRO A 173 -24.53 33.69 -8.68
N ALA A 174 -25.14 33.01 -7.70
CA ALA A 174 -24.87 31.61 -7.40
C ALA A 174 -25.52 30.64 -8.40
N TYR A 175 -26.55 31.08 -9.14
CA TYR A 175 -27.39 30.19 -9.95
C TYR A 175 -26.59 29.28 -10.88
N GLU A 176 -25.67 29.85 -11.68
CA GLU A 176 -24.90 29.08 -12.65
C GLU A 176 -23.91 28.13 -11.98
N ALA A 177 -23.29 28.54 -10.87
CA ALA A 177 -22.42 27.67 -10.08
C ALA A 177 -23.20 26.50 -9.48
N THR A 178 -24.37 26.76 -8.89
CA THR A 178 -25.25 25.73 -8.34
C THR A 178 -25.75 24.78 -9.44
N ARG A 179 -26.10 25.31 -10.62
CA ARG A 179 -26.54 24.53 -11.78
C ARG A 179 -25.43 23.59 -12.27
N ARG A 180 -24.18 24.07 -12.35
CA ARG A 180 -23.02 23.26 -12.75
C ARG A 180 -22.61 22.25 -11.68
N THR A 181 -22.64 22.61 -10.40
CA THR A 181 -22.40 21.65 -9.31
C THR A 181 -23.47 20.56 -9.27
N LEU A 182 -24.74 20.89 -9.55
CA LEU A 182 -25.80 19.89 -9.71
C LEU A 182 -25.54 18.98 -10.91
N ALA A 183 -25.16 19.54 -12.08
CA ALA A 183 -24.81 18.77 -13.26
C ALA A 183 -23.62 17.82 -12.99
N TRP A 184 -22.59 18.32 -12.30
CA TRP A 184 -21.41 17.54 -11.90
C TRP A 184 -21.80 16.35 -11.01
N ALA A 185 -22.63 16.56 -9.99
CA ALA A 185 -23.11 15.49 -9.11
C ALA A 185 -24.02 14.49 -9.85
N GLN A 186 -24.92 14.98 -10.70
CA GLN A 186 -25.84 14.13 -11.46
C GLN A 186 -25.14 13.36 -12.59
N THR A 187 -23.98 13.81 -13.05
CA THR A 187 -23.10 13.03 -13.92
C THR A 187 -22.58 11.79 -13.19
N ALA A 188 -22.12 11.92 -11.93
CA ALA A 188 -21.77 10.75 -11.11
C ALA A 188 -22.96 9.79 -10.95
N SER A 189 -24.16 10.31 -10.64
CA SER A 189 -25.37 9.48 -10.54
C SER A 189 -25.69 8.75 -11.86
N ARG A 190 -25.55 9.43 -13.01
CA ARG A 190 -25.78 8.84 -14.34
C ARG A 190 -24.74 7.78 -14.73
N LEU A 191 -23.51 7.93 -14.25
CA LEU A 191 -22.46 6.92 -14.42
C LEU A 191 -22.69 5.69 -13.52
N LEU A 192 -23.23 5.88 -12.31
CA LEU A 192 -23.56 4.80 -11.37
C LEU A 192 -24.80 3.99 -11.78
N ASP A 193 -25.80 4.67 -12.35
CA ASP A 193 -27.06 4.11 -12.81
C ASP A 193 -27.45 4.69 -14.18
N PRO A 194 -27.44 3.87 -15.25
CA PRO A 194 -27.80 4.34 -16.58
C PRO A 194 -29.24 4.80 -16.72
N ASN A 195 -30.13 4.39 -15.81
CA ASN A 195 -31.53 4.77 -15.78
C ASN A 195 -31.79 6.02 -14.93
N PHE A 196 -30.75 6.60 -14.32
CA PHE A 196 -30.88 7.84 -13.57
C PHE A 196 -31.39 8.96 -14.48
N SER A 197 -32.48 9.61 -14.07
CA SER A 197 -33.08 10.75 -14.77
C SER A 197 -32.59 12.06 -14.17
N PRO A 198 -31.76 12.86 -14.88
CA PRO A 198 -31.25 14.12 -14.37
C PRO A 198 -32.35 15.19 -14.22
N ASP A 199 -32.07 16.22 -13.44
CA ASP A 199 -32.95 17.40 -13.35
C ASP A 199 -33.03 18.07 -14.74
N PRO A 200 -34.24 18.43 -15.24
CA PRO A 200 -34.41 19.01 -16.57
C PRO A 200 -33.54 20.26 -16.84
N ARG A 201 -33.16 21.00 -15.80
CA ARG A 201 -32.32 22.21 -15.89
C ARG A 201 -30.85 21.91 -16.22
N VAL A 202 -30.41 20.67 -16.04
CA VAL A 202 -29.03 20.23 -16.24
C VAL A 202 -28.90 19.00 -17.15
N ALA A 203 -30.02 18.40 -17.56
CA ALA A 203 -30.03 17.14 -18.28
C ALA A 203 -29.15 17.11 -19.55
N SER A 204 -29.14 18.20 -20.33
CA SER A 204 -28.28 18.28 -21.52
C SER A 204 -26.79 18.21 -21.18
N MET A 205 -26.35 18.93 -20.15
CA MET A 205 -24.95 18.93 -19.69
C MET A 205 -24.53 17.58 -19.13
N VAL A 206 -25.43 16.93 -18.37
CA VAL A 206 -25.19 15.60 -17.80
C VAL A 206 -25.05 14.56 -18.91
N GLN A 207 -25.94 14.61 -19.91
CA GLN A 207 -25.89 13.70 -21.04
C GLN A 207 -24.61 13.88 -21.86
N GLU A 208 -24.28 15.12 -22.24
CA GLU A 208 -23.06 15.44 -23.01
C GLU A 208 -21.79 15.01 -22.25
N GLN A 209 -21.72 15.27 -20.94
CA GLN A 209 -20.57 14.86 -20.13
C GLN A 209 -20.46 13.33 -20.00
N ALA A 210 -21.58 12.64 -19.81
CA ALA A 210 -21.60 11.18 -19.73
C ALA A 210 -21.18 10.55 -21.06
N GLU A 211 -21.72 11.01 -22.20
CA GLU A 211 -21.31 10.55 -23.53
C GLU A 211 -19.81 10.80 -23.78
N GLN A 212 -19.30 11.96 -23.38
CA GLN A 212 -17.87 12.24 -23.45
C GLN A 212 -17.05 11.20 -22.68
N ILE A 213 -17.44 10.84 -21.46
CA ILE A 213 -16.75 9.86 -20.62
C ILE A 213 -16.87 8.43 -21.21
N GLU A 214 -18.03 8.06 -21.74
CA GLU A 214 -18.33 6.70 -22.17
C GLU A 214 -17.87 6.39 -23.60
N GLN A 215 -17.89 7.39 -24.49
CA GLN A 215 -17.75 7.23 -25.94
C GLN A 215 -16.74 8.21 -26.57
N GLY A 216 -16.22 9.17 -25.81
CA GLY A 216 -15.32 10.18 -26.34
C GLY A 216 -13.99 9.60 -26.84
N SER A 217 -13.40 10.25 -27.84
CA SER A 217 -12.06 9.94 -28.34
C SER A 217 -11.11 11.10 -28.04
N GLY A 218 -10.20 10.88 -27.09
CA GLY A 218 -9.21 11.88 -26.66
C GLY A 218 -9.77 13.04 -25.84
N PRO A 219 -8.91 13.99 -25.42
CA PRO A 219 -9.30 15.07 -24.53
C PRO A 219 -10.29 16.06 -25.18
N ALA A 220 -11.41 16.34 -24.52
CA ALA A 220 -12.40 17.34 -24.96
C ALA A 220 -12.81 18.29 -23.82
N GLN A 221 -13.31 19.49 -24.15
CA GLN A 221 -13.74 20.47 -23.15
C GLN A 221 -14.95 19.94 -22.36
N SER A 222 -14.96 20.12 -21.04
CA SER A 222 -16.09 19.73 -20.21
C SER A 222 -17.26 20.70 -20.44
N PRO A 223 -18.49 20.20 -20.70
CA PRO A 223 -19.68 21.06 -20.69
C PRO A 223 -20.00 21.60 -19.28
N ILE A 224 -19.47 20.97 -18.23
CA ILE A 224 -19.78 21.26 -16.82
C ILE A 224 -18.75 22.18 -16.17
N ILE A 225 -17.46 21.89 -16.30
CA ILE A 225 -16.39 22.61 -15.62
C ILE A 225 -15.66 23.51 -16.64
N PRO A 226 -15.81 24.84 -16.56
CA PRO A 226 -15.21 25.76 -17.53
C PRO A 226 -13.68 25.63 -17.60
N GLY A 227 -13.13 25.61 -18.81
CA GLY A 227 -11.67 25.58 -19.03
C GLY A 227 -11.01 24.21 -18.80
N VAL A 228 -11.74 23.21 -18.31
CA VAL A 228 -11.21 21.88 -18.03
C VAL A 228 -11.42 20.94 -19.21
N ARG A 229 -10.35 20.24 -19.62
CA ARG A 229 -10.43 19.17 -20.62
C ARG A 229 -10.45 17.81 -19.94
N VAL A 230 -11.47 17.02 -20.26
CA VAL A 230 -11.67 15.66 -19.76
C VAL A 230 -11.17 14.66 -20.80
N ASN A 231 -10.30 13.75 -20.37
CA ASN A 231 -9.79 12.66 -21.21
C ASN A 231 -10.50 11.34 -20.87
N PRO A 232 -11.30 10.77 -21.79
CA PRO A 232 -12.06 9.54 -21.56
C PRO A 232 -11.22 8.33 -21.15
N SER A 233 -9.93 8.28 -21.53
CA SER A 233 -9.03 7.19 -21.13
C SER A 233 -8.83 7.10 -19.60
N ASN A 234 -9.05 8.18 -18.86
CA ASN A 234 -8.94 8.19 -17.39
C ASN A 234 -10.10 7.45 -16.70
N PHE A 235 -11.16 7.12 -17.45
CA PHE A 235 -12.40 6.52 -16.96
C PHE A 235 -12.60 5.09 -17.46
N LEU A 236 -11.65 4.55 -18.23
CA LEU A 236 -11.67 3.16 -18.65
C LEU A 236 -11.16 2.29 -17.49
N PRO A 237 -11.95 1.32 -16.99
CA PRO A 237 -11.43 0.39 -16.02
C PRO A 237 -10.35 -0.45 -16.69
N ALA A 238 -9.30 -0.70 -15.93
CA ALA A 238 -8.21 -1.57 -16.33
C ALA A 238 -8.54 -2.97 -16.73
N GLN A 239 -9.21 -3.65 -15.81
CA GLN A 239 -9.46 -5.05 -15.97
C GLN A 239 -10.52 -5.11 -17.05
N GLN A 240 -10.14 -5.63 -18.23
CA GLN A 240 -11.04 -5.84 -19.36
C GLN A 240 -12.24 -6.74 -19.01
N GLN A 241 -12.32 -7.24 -17.76
CA GLN A 241 -13.34 -8.13 -17.25
C GLN A 241 -14.03 -7.65 -15.97
N LEU A 242 -14.06 -6.35 -15.66
CA LEU A 242 -15.02 -5.88 -14.65
C LEU A 242 -16.45 -6.17 -15.12
N ASP A 243 -17.30 -6.66 -14.22
CA ASP A 243 -18.73 -6.68 -14.48
C ASP A 243 -19.25 -5.26 -14.74
N ALA A 244 -20.42 -5.15 -15.38
CA ALA A 244 -20.96 -3.87 -15.78
C ALA A 244 -21.22 -2.91 -14.59
N GLU A 245 -21.52 -3.42 -13.41
CA GLU A 245 -21.76 -2.62 -12.21
C GLU A 245 -20.45 -2.07 -11.63
N SER A 246 -19.41 -2.89 -11.57
CA SER A 246 -18.07 -2.50 -11.15
C SER A 246 -17.45 -1.47 -12.10
N ALA A 247 -17.65 -1.62 -13.40
CA ALA A 247 -17.21 -0.62 -14.40
C ALA A 247 -17.91 0.74 -14.23
N ARG A 248 -19.20 0.74 -13.90
CA ARG A 248 -19.98 1.96 -13.60
C ARG A 248 -19.49 2.65 -12.34
N TYR A 249 -19.28 1.88 -11.27
CA TYR A 249 -18.68 2.38 -10.03
C TYR A 249 -17.34 3.06 -10.30
N PHE A 250 -16.46 2.40 -11.06
CA PHE A 250 -15.15 2.93 -11.40
C PHE A 250 -15.24 4.29 -12.08
N ARG A 251 -16.06 4.42 -13.13
CA ARG A 251 -16.25 5.69 -13.87
C ARG A 251 -16.74 6.81 -12.96
N ALA A 252 -17.69 6.51 -12.09
CA ALA A 252 -18.23 7.50 -11.15
C ALA A 252 -17.18 7.95 -10.12
N VAL A 253 -16.42 7.03 -9.53
CA VAL A 253 -15.33 7.39 -8.61
C VAL A 253 -14.24 8.17 -9.34
N ALA A 254 -13.88 7.78 -10.56
CA ALA A 254 -12.90 8.51 -11.37
C ALA A 254 -13.38 9.95 -11.66
N TRP A 255 -14.65 10.16 -11.97
CA TRP A 255 -15.25 11.49 -12.14
C TRP A 255 -15.16 12.37 -10.89
N LEU A 256 -15.33 11.77 -9.71
CA LEU A 256 -15.30 12.49 -8.45
C LEU A 256 -13.89 12.69 -7.87
N SER A 257 -12.88 11.97 -8.39
CA SER A 257 -11.52 11.95 -7.81
C SER A 257 -10.38 12.35 -8.76
N THR A 258 -10.57 12.35 -10.08
CA THR A 258 -9.48 12.62 -11.04
C THR A 258 -9.58 13.97 -11.74
N ILE A 259 -10.76 14.58 -11.76
CA ILE A 259 -10.99 15.87 -12.40
C ILE A 259 -10.95 16.94 -11.31
N GLY A 260 -9.83 17.66 -11.24
CA GLY A 260 -9.64 18.77 -10.31
C GLY A 260 -10.44 20.01 -10.72
N ILE A 261 -11.04 20.67 -9.73
CA ILE A 261 -11.69 21.99 -9.88
C ILE A 261 -10.83 23.03 -9.16
N GLU A 262 -10.49 24.13 -9.81
CA GLU A 262 -9.57 25.11 -9.22
C GLU A 262 -10.26 26.00 -8.16
N ILE A 263 -9.60 26.23 -7.01
CA ILE A 263 -10.12 27.04 -5.89
C ILE A 263 -9.13 28.11 -5.37
N GLY A 264 -8.17 28.53 -6.22
CA GLY A 264 -7.14 29.53 -5.89
C GLY A 264 -7.44 30.96 -6.33
N PRO A 265 -6.57 31.94 -5.98
CA PRO A 265 -6.73 33.35 -6.37
C PRO A 265 -6.76 33.56 -7.89
N GLU A 266 -6.04 32.72 -8.63
CA GLU A 266 -5.97 32.73 -10.10
C GLU A 266 -7.08 31.90 -10.78
N ALA A 267 -7.92 31.21 -10.00
CA ALA A 267 -8.97 30.34 -10.54
C ALA A 267 -10.16 31.15 -11.06
N ASP A 268 -10.90 30.56 -11.99
CA ASP A 268 -12.19 31.10 -12.44
C ASP A 268 -13.17 31.18 -11.25
N LEU A 269 -13.76 32.35 -11.01
CA LEU A 269 -14.68 32.55 -9.88
C LEU A 269 -15.89 31.60 -9.89
N LEU A 270 -16.32 31.15 -11.07
CA LEU A 270 -17.36 30.14 -11.21
C LEU A 270 -16.90 28.79 -10.63
N GLN A 271 -15.66 28.39 -10.87
CA GLN A 271 -15.08 27.18 -10.27
C GLN A 271 -14.95 27.31 -8.76
N VAL A 272 -14.45 28.44 -8.26
CA VAL A 272 -14.36 28.70 -6.81
C VAL A 272 -15.74 28.58 -6.16
N ARG A 273 -16.77 29.23 -6.74
CA ARG A 273 -18.16 29.12 -6.27
C ARG A 273 -18.66 27.67 -6.29
N MET A 274 -18.38 26.90 -7.35
CA MET A 274 -18.78 25.49 -7.43
C MET A 274 -18.22 24.68 -6.27
N VAL A 275 -16.94 24.85 -5.94
CA VAL A 275 -16.26 24.14 -4.84
C VAL A 275 -16.80 24.56 -3.48
N MET A 276 -17.03 25.86 -3.27
CA MET A 276 -17.65 26.38 -2.04
C MET A 276 -19.04 25.76 -1.83
N ILE A 277 -19.90 25.76 -2.86
CA ILE A 277 -21.25 25.17 -2.81
C ILE A 277 -21.16 23.68 -2.52
N ALA A 278 -20.30 22.95 -3.24
CA ALA A 278 -20.19 21.51 -3.08
C ALA A 278 -19.76 21.13 -1.65
N SER A 279 -18.75 21.81 -1.13
CA SER A 279 -18.21 21.56 0.22
C SER A 279 -19.22 21.91 1.30
N ARG A 280 -19.95 23.03 1.18
CA ARG A 280 -21.00 23.40 2.13
C ARG A 280 -22.19 22.44 2.09
N THR A 281 -22.60 22.01 0.90
CA THR A 281 -23.70 21.05 0.76
C THR A 281 -23.37 19.73 1.44
N LEU A 282 -22.14 19.24 1.26
CA LEU A 282 -21.68 18.04 1.95
C LEU A 282 -21.67 18.24 3.47
N GLU A 283 -21.16 19.37 3.96
CA GLU A 283 -21.12 19.69 5.39
C GLU A 283 -22.53 19.69 6.01
N VAL A 284 -23.52 20.33 5.37
CA VAL A 284 -24.92 20.33 5.85
C VAL A 284 -25.52 18.92 5.86
N LEU A 285 -25.17 18.09 4.86
CA LEU A 285 -25.61 16.69 4.85
C LEU A 285 -24.96 15.89 5.97
N GLN A 286 -23.70 16.17 6.32
CA GLN A 286 -23.01 15.55 7.44
C GLN A 286 -23.59 16.00 8.79
N GLU A 287 -23.82 17.29 8.98
CA GLU A 287 -24.44 17.88 10.19
C GLU A 287 -25.84 17.29 10.46
N SER A 288 -26.60 17.01 9.41
CA SER A 288 -27.94 16.40 9.51
C SER A 288 -27.93 14.87 9.65
N GLY A 289 -26.75 14.24 9.69
CA GLY A 289 -26.60 12.77 9.68
C GLY A 289 -26.94 12.12 8.33
N SER A 290 -27.30 12.90 7.31
CA SER A 290 -27.67 12.43 5.97
C SER A 290 -26.48 12.02 5.11
N ALA A 291 -25.25 12.35 5.49
CA ALA A 291 -24.02 11.91 4.81
C ALA A 291 -22.92 11.46 5.80
N ALA A 292 -23.32 10.88 6.94
CA ALA A 292 -22.38 10.37 7.94
C ALA A 292 -21.34 9.39 7.36
N SER A 293 -21.70 8.69 6.28
CA SER A 293 -20.84 7.73 5.56
C SER A 293 -19.79 8.35 4.64
N PHE A 294 -19.78 9.67 4.38
CA PHE A 294 -18.81 10.27 3.46
C PHE A 294 -17.37 10.10 3.95
N ASN A 295 -17.11 10.32 5.25
CA ASN A 295 -15.77 10.20 5.80
C ASN A 295 -15.28 8.76 5.74
N ASP A 296 -16.16 7.79 5.99
CA ASP A 296 -15.81 6.37 5.91
C ASP A 296 -15.54 5.93 4.48
N LEU A 297 -16.38 6.35 3.54
CA LEU A 297 -16.19 6.13 2.11
C LEU A 297 -14.87 6.75 1.63
N SER A 298 -14.61 8.00 2.00
CA SER A 298 -13.39 8.72 1.64
C SER A 298 -12.15 8.04 2.21
N ASP A 299 -12.18 7.59 3.46
CA ASP A 299 -11.00 7.00 4.07
C ASP A 299 -10.74 5.56 3.61
N LEU A 300 -11.78 4.76 3.32
CA LEU A 300 -11.60 3.46 2.66
C LEU A 300 -11.01 3.64 1.26
N LEU A 301 -11.53 4.59 0.47
CA LEU A 301 -10.97 4.91 -0.84
C LEU A 301 -9.51 5.35 -0.73
N ALA A 302 -9.20 6.25 0.21
CA ALA A 302 -7.83 6.70 0.45
C ALA A 302 -6.90 5.55 0.85
N PHE A 303 -7.39 4.60 1.67
CA PHE A 303 -6.57 3.46 2.09
C PHE A 303 -6.25 2.51 0.94
N PHE A 304 -7.22 2.18 0.08
CA PHE A 304 -6.99 1.23 -1.02
C PHE A 304 -6.34 1.87 -2.25
N ARG A 305 -6.64 3.15 -2.54
CA ARG A 305 -6.22 3.83 -3.78
C ARG A 305 -5.13 4.89 -3.58
N GLY A 306 -4.75 5.14 -2.34
CA GLY A 306 -3.89 6.26 -1.96
C GLY A 306 -4.65 7.58 -1.87
N ARG A 307 -3.96 8.61 -1.37
CA ARG A 307 -4.45 9.99 -1.26
C ARG A 307 -3.40 10.92 -1.81
N ALA A 308 -3.78 11.83 -2.70
CA ALA A 308 -2.85 12.84 -3.18
C ALA A 308 -2.47 13.83 -2.05
N ASP A 309 -1.17 13.95 -1.77
CA ASP A 309 -0.61 14.92 -0.79
C ASP A 309 -0.99 16.37 -1.11
N HIS A 310 -1.46 16.63 -2.34
CA HIS A 310 -1.79 17.94 -2.87
C HIS A 310 -3.28 18.15 -3.16
N ASP A 311 -4.15 17.23 -2.72
CA ASP A 311 -5.59 17.37 -2.89
C ASP A 311 -6.17 18.43 -1.96
N VAL A 312 -6.93 19.36 -2.52
CA VAL A 312 -7.88 20.15 -1.74
C VAL A 312 -9.15 19.32 -1.53
N THR A 313 -9.48 19.01 -0.28
CA THR A 313 -10.64 18.18 0.06
C THR A 313 -11.86 19.01 0.47
N PRO A 314 -13.08 18.44 0.44
CA PRO A 314 -14.28 19.12 0.94
C PRO A 314 -14.16 19.59 2.40
N GLN A 315 -13.47 18.82 3.26
CA GLN A 315 -13.26 19.20 4.65
C GLN A 315 -12.34 20.41 4.80
N MET A 316 -11.29 20.52 3.97
CA MET A 316 -10.40 21.70 3.97
C MET A 316 -11.16 22.97 3.59
N VAL A 317 -11.96 22.88 2.53
CA VAL A 317 -12.79 24.01 2.05
C VAL A 317 -13.87 24.35 3.08
N GLY A 318 -14.56 23.36 3.64
CA GLY A 318 -15.55 23.58 4.71
C GLY A 318 -14.95 24.26 5.94
N GLY A 319 -13.77 23.83 6.38
CA GLY A 319 -13.02 24.50 7.46
C GLY A 319 -12.65 25.95 7.13
N ALA A 320 -12.21 26.22 5.90
CA ALA A 320 -11.94 27.58 5.45
C ALA A 320 -13.21 28.44 5.41
N LEU A 321 -14.33 27.89 4.94
CA LEU A 321 -15.62 28.59 4.91
C LEU A 321 -16.07 29.00 6.32
N ARG A 322 -16.00 28.11 7.31
CA ARG A 322 -16.32 28.44 8.71
C ARG A 322 -15.41 29.52 9.26
N GLY A 323 -14.11 29.43 8.98
CA GLY A 323 -13.14 30.44 9.41
C GLY A 323 -13.33 31.80 8.76
N PHE A 324 -13.77 31.85 7.50
CA PHE A 324 -13.97 33.08 6.74
C PHE A 324 -15.28 33.78 7.12
N TYR A 325 -16.38 33.02 7.27
CA TYR A 325 -17.71 33.56 7.55
C TYR A 325 -18.08 33.62 9.05
N GLY A 326 -17.36 32.92 9.94
CA GLY A 326 -17.62 32.91 11.38
C GLY A 326 -18.91 32.18 11.79
N SER A 327 -19.57 32.62 12.88
CA SER A 327 -20.83 32.06 13.42
C SER A 327 -22.11 32.77 12.92
N TYR A 328 -21.99 33.76 12.05
CA TYR A 328 -23.13 34.48 11.49
C TYR A 328 -23.63 33.76 10.23
N GLY A 329 -24.94 33.49 10.23
CA GLY A 329 -25.60 32.67 9.22
C GLY A 329 -25.31 33.09 7.79
N PHE A 330 -25.10 32.08 6.96
CA PHE A 330 -25.19 32.14 5.50
C PHE A 330 -26.37 33.02 5.09
N GLY A 331 -26.10 34.22 4.60
CA GLY A 331 -27.13 35.08 4.01
C GLY A 331 -27.79 34.40 2.81
N SER A 332 -28.97 34.88 2.43
CA SER A 332 -29.91 34.28 1.45
C SER A 332 -29.39 34.10 0.01
N ALA A 333 -28.09 34.23 -0.27
CA ALA A 333 -27.50 34.08 -1.61
C ALA A 333 -26.36 33.04 -1.72
N GLY A 334 -25.96 32.33 -0.65
CA GLY A 334 -25.25 31.05 -0.72
C GLY A 334 -23.80 30.99 -1.23
N THR A 335 -23.29 32.00 -1.95
CA THR A 335 -21.88 32.04 -2.45
C THR A 335 -21.24 33.41 -2.43
N GLY A 336 -21.93 34.44 -1.95
CA GLY A 336 -21.48 35.82 -2.03
C GLY A 336 -21.44 36.41 -3.46
N THR A 337 -21.12 37.71 -3.51
CA THR A 337 -20.75 38.49 -4.70
C THR A 337 -19.38 38.04 -5.24
N ASP A 338 -19.03 38.42 -6.47
CA ASP A 338 -17.72 38.07 -7.05
C ASP A 338 -16.54 38.59 -6.21
N ALA A 339 -16.75 39.70 -5.50
CA ALA A 339 -15.77 40.24 -4.57
C ALA A 339 -15.56 39.33 -3.36
N GLU A 340 -16.64 38.81 -2.76
CA GLU A 340 -16.56 37.89 -1.62
C GLU A 340 -15.94 36.55 -2.00
N VAL A 341 -16.26 36.03 -3.19
CA VAL A 341 -15.65 34.79 -3.72
C VAL A 341 -14.15 34.97 -3.93
N ARG A 342 -13.72 36.11 -4.48
CA ARG A 342 -12.29 36.41 -4.65
C ARG A 342 -11.57 36.52 -3.31
N GLN A 343 -12.15 37.23 -2.35
CA GLN A 343 -11.60 37.32 -0.98
C GLN A 343 -11.53 35.96 -0.30
N PHE A 344 -12.51 35.09 -0.52
CA PHE A 344 -12.46 33.72 -0.02
C PHE A 344 -11.32 32.92 -0.67
N ALA A 345 -11.10 33.04 -1.98
CA ALA A 345 -10.01 32.35 -2.66
C ALA A 345 -8.62 32.82 -2.18
N GLU A 346 -8.45 34.12 -1.97
CA GLU A 346 -7.26 34.71 -1.35
C GLU A 346 -7.06 34.18 0.08
N TYR A 347 -8.10 34.22 0.90
CA TYR A 347 -8.08 33.67 2.26
C TYR A 347 -7.76 32.17 2.27
N PHE A 348 -8.35 31.38 1.38
CA PHE A 348 -8.08 29.95 1.28
C PHE A 348 -6.61 29.69 0.98
N ALA A 349 -6.02 30.42 0.03
CA ALA A 349 -4.60 30.30 -0.31
C ALA A 349 -3.68 30.69 0.86
N GLU A 350 -4.02 31.73 1.62
CA GLU A 350 -3.28 32.14 2.83
C GLU A 350 -3.34 31.08 3.95
N GLN A 351 -4.45 30.35 4.07
CA GLN A 351 -4.65 29.32 5.09
C GLN A 351 -4.26 27.91 4.63
N ALA A 352 -3.94 27.74 3.35
CA ALA A 352 -3.63 26.44 2.79
C ALA A 352 -2.35 25.86 3.42
N PRO A 353 -2.31 24.54 3.67
CA PRO A 353 -1.11 23.87 4.16
C PRO A 353 0.11 24.17 3.29
N THR A 354 1.30 24.22 3.89
CA THR A 354 2.57 24.50 3.19
C THR A 354 2.80 23.55 2.01
N GLN A 355 2.30 22.31 2.08
CA GLN A 355 2.39 21.31 1.00
C GLN A 355 1.65 21.72 -0.29
N LEU A 356 0.67 22.61 -0.19
CA LEU A 356 -0.11 23.14 -1.33
C LEU A 356 0.46 24.45 -1.89
N GLN A 357 1.40 25.11 -1.20
CA GLN A 357 1.91 26.42 -1.60
C GLN A 357 2.71 26.34 -2.91
N GLY A 358 2.53 27.33 -3.79
CA GLY A 358 3.22 27.40 -5.09
C GLY A 358 2.69 26.43 -6.15
N ARG A 359 1.53 25.80 -5.91
CA ARG A 359 0.83 24.92 -6.86
C ARG A 359 -0.58 25.44 -7.13
N ALA A 360 -1.19 24.96 -8.22
CA ALA A 360 -2.62 25.15 -8.43
C ALA A 360 -3.41 24.35 -7.38
N TYR A 361 -4.38 24.99 -6.73
CA TYR A 361 -5.24 24.37 -5.73
C TYR A 361 -6.34 23.56 -6.42
N GLN A 362 -6.13 22.26 -6.57
CA GLN A 362 -7.05 21.35 -7.24
C GLN A 362 -7.97 20.67 -6.22
N PHE A 363 -9.26 20.98 -6.31
CA PHE A 363 -10.29 20.35 -5.49
C PHE A 363 -10.72 19.01 -6.09
N HIS A 364 -10.70 17.97 -5.26
CA HIS A 364 -11.27 16.66 -5.55
C HIS A 364 -12.30 16.30 -4.49
N PHE A 365 -13.49 15.85 -4.91
CA PHE A 365 -14.56 15.54 -3.97
C PHE A 365 -14.32 14.21 -3.27
N LEU A 366 -13.80 13.21 -3.99
CA LEU A 366 -13.24 11.99 -3.40
C LEU A 366 -11.72 12.04 -3.51
N PRO A 367 -10.97 11.36 -2.61
CA PRO A 367 -9.51 11.35 -2.68
C PRO A 367 -9.01 10.96 -4.05
N GLY A 368 -8.13 11.79 -4.62
CA GLY A 368 -7.49 11.53 -5.89
C GLY A 368 -6.55 10.34 -5.80
N PRO A 369 -6.47 9.50 -6.86
CA PRO A 369 -5.52 8.41 -6.88
C PRO A 369 -4.10 8.98 -6.90
N GLN A 370 -3.35 8.80 -5.81
CA GLN A 370 -1.89 8.91 -5.82
C GLN A 370 -1.32 7.53 -5.61
N SER A 371 -1.05 6.82 -6.70
CA SER A 371 -0.23 5.62 -6.57
C SER A 371 1.22 6.07 -6.38
N VAL A 372 1.85 5.61 -5.28
CA VAL A 372 3.31 5.69 -5.10
C VAL A 372 4.02 5.26 -6.39
N HIS A 373 3.44 4.27 -7.05
CA HIS A 373 3.82 3.77 -8.37
C HIS A 373 3.83 4.84 -9.47
N GLY A 374 2.77 5.62 -9.65
CA GLY A 374 2.70 6.67 -10.67
C GLY A 374 3.77 7.73 -10.48
N ALA A 375 4.02 8.14 -9.23
CA ALA A 375 5.10 9.07 -8.91
C ALA A 375 6.49 8.48 -9.20
N LEU A 376 6.75 7.24 -8.75
CA LEU A 376 8.02 6.56 -8.98
C LEU A 376 8.28 6.29 -10.47
N VAL A 377 7.28 5.84 -11.22
CA VAL A 377 7.39 5.54 -12.66
C VAL A 377 7.54 6.81 -13.49
N ALA A 378 6.88 7.91 -13.13
CA ALA A 378 7.03 9.21 -13.81
C ALA A 378 8.47 9.70 -13.88
N GLN A 379 9.27 9.30 -12.89
CA GLN A 379 10.64 9.74 -12.70
C GLN A 379 11.65 8.64 -13.06
N GLY A 380 11.18 7.42 -13.37
CA GLY A 380 11.98 6.26 -13.73
C GLY A 380 12.36 6.19 -15.21
N LYS A 381 13.42 5.44 -15.50
CA LYS A 381 13.82 5.04 -16.86
C LYS A 381 13.72 3.52 -16.99
N LEU A 382 13.27 3.06 -18.16
CA LEU A 382 13.23 1.63 -18.50
C LEU A 382 14.62 1.00 -18.35
N GLY A 383 14.68 -0.15 -17.66
CA GLY A 383 15.91 -0.90 -17.40
C GLY A 383 16.69 -0.42 -16.17
N GLU A 384 16.42 0.80 -15.68
CA GLU A 384 17.07 1.37 -14.49
C GLU A 384 16.11 1.47 -13.29
N PHE A 385 14.79 1.33 -13.53
CA PHE A 385 13.77 1.58 -12.52
C PHE A 385 13.87 0.61 -11.33
N GLY A 386 13.92 -0.69 -11.59
CA GLY A 386 14.00 -1.72 -10.54
C GLY A 386 15.26 -1.56 -9.69
N THR A 387 16.40 -1.26 -10.32
CA THR A 387 17.66 -0.98 -9.63
C THR A 387 17.52 0.27 -8.75
N ALA A 388 16.93 1.35 -9.26
CA ALA A 388 16.71 2.57 -8.47
C ALA A 388 15.75 2.33 -7.30
N LEU A 389 14.66 1.58 -7.50
CA LEU A 389 13.69 1.25 -6.44
C LEU A 389 14.35 0.40 -5.34
N VAL A 390 15.12 -0.63 -5.71
CA VAL A 390 15.88 -1.45 -4.76
C VAL A 390 16.88 -0.61 -3.98
N ALA A 391 17.63 0.26 -4.65
CA ALA A 391 18.57 1.18 -4.02
C ALA A 391 17.86 2.10 -3.01
N GLY A 392 16.74 2.69 -3.41
CA GLY A 392 15.92 3.53 -2.54
C GLY A 392 15.37 2.78 -1.31
N LEU A 393 14.89 1.56 -1.50
CA LEU A 393 14.41 0.70 -0.40
C LEU A 393 15.54 0.28 0.54
N ALA A 394 16.75 0.05 0.01
CA ALA A 394 17.96 -0.27 0.77
C ALA A 394 18.55 0.95 1.51
N GLY A 395 17.98 2.14 1.32
CA GLY A 395 18.41 3.36 2.02
C GLY A 395 19.43 4.21 1.25
N GLU A 396 19.65 3.98 -0.05
CA GLU A 396 20.52 4.85 -0.85
C GLU A 396 19.87 6.22 -1.11
N GLU A 397 20.23 7.18 -0.27
CA GLU A 397 19.58 8.50 -0.16
C GLU A 397 19.69 9.38 -1.42
N ASN A 398 20.76 9.21 -2.20
CA ASN A 398 21.04 10.05 -3.37
C ASN A 398 20.30 9.60 -4.64
N SER A 399 19.59 8.46 -4.58
CA SER A 399 18.76 8.00 -5.70
C SER A 399 17.42 8.74 -5.72
N PHE A 400 16.82 8.89 -6.91
CA PHE A 400 15.48 9.47 -7.02
C PHE A 400 14.45 8.72 -6.14
N ALA A 401 14.48 7.38 -6.15
CA ALA A 401 13.61 6.56 -5.31
C ALA A 401 13.92 6.74 -3.81
N GLY A 402 15.19 6.83 -3.43
CA GLY A 402 15.61 7.08 -2.05
C GLY A 402 15.07 8.41 -1.52
N MET A 403 15.18 9.49 -2.30
CA MET A 403 14.57 10.78 -1.95
C MET A 403 13.05 10.69 -1.78
N PHE A 404 12.37 9.92 -2.64
CA PHE A 404 10.92 9.76 -2.60
C PHE A 404 10.45 8.92 -1.39
N LEU A 405 11.18 7.83 -1.09
CA LEU A 405 10.88 6.87 -0.03
C LEU A 405 11.34 7.36 1.35
N ARG A 406 12.05 8.49 1.43
CA ARG A 406 12.45 9.12 2.69
C ARG A 406 11.24 9.72 3.41
N ARG A 407 10.55 8.88 4.17
CA ARG A 407 9.32 9.22 4.88
C ARG A 407 9.37 8.81 6.34
N ALA A 408 8.64 9.55 7.17
CA ALA A 408 8.44 9.21 8.57
C ALA A 408 7.65 7.90 8.73
N PRO A 409 7.81 7.16 9.84
CA PRO A 409 7.11 5.90 10.12
C PRO A 409 5.60 5.90 9.83
N GLU A 410 4.91 7.01 10.09
CA GLU A 410 3.46 7.13 9.90
C GLU A 410 3.05 7.05 8.43
N HIS A 411 3.87 7.57 7.51
CA HIS A 411 3.60 7.54 6.07
C HIS A 411 3.58 6.12 5.53
N TRP A 412 4.49 5.28 6.02
CA TRP A 412 4.57 3.87 5.65
C TRP A 412 3.31 3.09 6.00
N THR A 413 2.39 3.68 6.76
CA THR A 413 1.10 3.09 7.15
C THR A 413 -0.12 3.87 6.64
N GLN A 414 0.07 4.89 5.79
CA GLN A 414 -1.05 5.75 5.35
C GLN A 414 -2.06 5.02 4.46
N ASP A 415 -1.59 4.14 3.60
CA ASP A 415 -2.40 3.36 2.67
C ASP A 415 -1.78 1.97 2.42
N VAL A 416 -2.51 1.14 1.69
CA VAL A 416 -2.11 -0.23 1.39
C VAL A 416 -0.81 -0.27 0.56
N SER A 417 -0.55 0.72 -0.30
CA SER A 417 0.64 0.75 -1.16
C SER A 417 1.89 1.03 -0.34
N TRP A 418 1.82 2.00 0.57
CA TRP A 418 2.91 2.33 1.47
C TRP A 418 3.24 1.19 2.43
N VAL A 419 2.25 0.52 3.02
CA VAL A 419 2.50 -0.59 3.94
C VAL A 419 3.03 -1.84 3.20
N THR A 420 2.65 -2.03 1.94
CA THR A 420 3.29 -3.03 1.08
C THR A 420 4.75 -2.69 0.83
N LEU A 421 5.08 -1.45 0.43
CA LEU A 421 6.48 -1.05 0.24
C LEU A 421 7.30 -1.19 1.52
N TYR A 422 6.72 -0.84 2.68
CA TYR A 422 7.35 -1.08 3.97
C TYR A 422 7.61 -2.56 4.21
N THR A 423 6.67 -3.44 3.85
CA THR A 423 6.88 -4.89 3.93
C THR A 423 8.03 -5.34 3.02
N LEU A 424 8.04 -4.88 1.77
CA LEU A 424 9.04 -5.24 0.75
C LEU A 424 10.44 -4.70 1.08
N GLN A 425 10.52 -3.56 1.75
CA GLN A 425 11.81 -3.00 2.20
C GLN A 425 12.60 -4.01 3.07
N SER A 426 11.93 -4.90 3.81
CA SER A 426 12.61 -5.90 4.64
C SER A 426 13.48 -6.90 3.88
N TYR A 427 13.26 -7.06 2.57
CA TYR A 427 14.10 -7.90 1.72
C TYR A 427 15.49 -7.28 1.47
N VAL A 428 15.60 -5.95 1.50
CA VAL A 428 16.82 -5.23 1.09
C VAL A 428 17.47 -4.40 2.21
N ASP A 429 16.74 -4.13 3.29
CA ASP A 429 17.21 -3.51 4.55
C ASP A 429 17.95 -4.52 5.47
N GLY A 430 18.15 -5.76 5.02
CA GLY A 430 18.89 -6.77 5.77
C GLY A 430 20.39 -6.47 5.76
N GLY A 431 20.98 -6.23 6.93
CA GLY A 431 22.44 -6.09 7.10
C GLY A 431 23.22 -7.33 6.62
N GLU A 432 24.55 -7.26 6.66
CA GLU A 432 25.41 -8.31 6.12
C GLU A 432 25.18 -9.68 6.79
N PHE A 433 24.94 -10.72 5.97
CA PHE A 433 24.88 -12.11 6.41
C PHE A 433 26.28 -12.63 6.77
N GLY A 434 26.66 -12.52 8.04
CA GLY A 434 27.93 -13.00 8.58
C GLY A 434 28.01 -14.52 8.75
N GLU A 435 29.11 -14.99 9.36
CA GLU A 435 29.42 -16.43 9.53
C GLU A 435 28.37 -17.26 10.29
N GLY A 436 27.49 -16.62 11.05
CA GLY A 436 26.41 -17.30 11.77
C GLY A 436 25.25 -17.77 10.89
N PHE A 437 25.04 -17.12 9.75
CA PHE A 437 23.92 -17.41 8.84
C PHE A 437 24.25 -18.58 7.91
N PRO A 438 23.30 -19.39 7.42
CA PRO A 438 23.59 -20.45 6.46
C PRO A 438 24.35 -19.99 5.23
N ARG A 439 25.16 -20.88 4.64
CA ARG A 439 26.03 -20.60 3.51
C ARG A 439 25.30 -19.96 2.35
N PHE A 440 24.09 -20.44 2.01
CA PHE A 440 23.29 -19.88 0.93
C PHE A 440 22.98 -18.38 1.15
N MET A 441 22.69 -17.97 2.39
CA MET A 441 22.35 -16.58 2.70
C MET A 441 23.54 -15.63 2.54
N ARG A 442 24.77 -16.11 2.72
CA ARG A 442 25.98 -15.27 2.62
C ARG A 442 26.35 -14.90 1.19
N THR A 443 25.70 -15.51 0.20
CA THR A 443 26.04 -15.37 -1.21
C THR A 443 25.38 -14.17 -1.87
N ASP A 444 26.03 -13.63 -2.89
CA ASP A 444 25.42 -12.59 -3.73
C ASP A 444 24.20 -13.11 -4.49
N ALA A 445 24.15 -14.41 -4.81
CA ALA A 445 22.97 -15.02 -5.43
C ALA A 445 21.73 -14.89 -4.53
N TYR A 446 21.85 -15.13 -3.23
CA TYR A 446 20.73 -14.95 -2.31
C TYR A 446 20.36 -13.47 -2.13
N ARG A 447 21.33 -12.56 -2.07
CA ARG A 447 21.03 -11.10 -2.06
C ARG A 447 20.29 -10.67 -3.33
N THR A 448 20.71 -11.17 -4.50
CA THR A 448 20.03 -10.95 -5.78
C THR A 448 18.61 -11.53 -5.77
N ARG A 449 18.41 -12.73 -5.19
CA ARG A 449 17.08 -13.30 -4.98
C ARG A 449 16.19 -12.38 -4.14
N LEU A 450 16.70 -11.82 -3.04
CA LEU A 450 15.90 -10.91 -2.19
C LEU A 450 15.46 -9.65 -2.94
N ARG A 451 16.35 -9.08 -3.78
CA ARG A 451 16.02 -7.95 -4.66
C ARG A 451 14.94 -8.33 -5.68
N LEU A 452 15.05 -9.52 -6.26
CA LEU A 452 14.04 -10.08 -7.17
C LEU A 452 12.68 -10.23 -6.48
N SER A 453 12.64 -10.79 -5.27
CA SER A 453 11.42 -10.91 -4.46
C SER A 453 10.82 -9.55 -4.09
N ALA A 454 11.64 -8.54 -3.77
CA ALA A 454 11.17 -7.19 -3.48
C ALA A 454 10.48 -6.55 -4.70
N LEU A 455 11.11 -6.66 -5.88
CA LEU A 455 10.58 -6.10 -7.13
C LEU A 455 9.37 -6.87 -7.66
N GLY A 456 9.42 -8.21 -7.61
CA GLY A 456 8.32 -9.07 -8.01
C GLY A 456 7.09 -8.92 -7.10
N GLY A 457 7.30 -8.81 -5.78
CA GLY A 457 6.22 -8.52 -4.84
C GLY A 457 5.65 -7.11 -5.00
N TRP A 458 6.47 -6.12 -5.36
CA TRP A 458 6.00 -4.78 -5.70
C TRP A 458 5.13 -4.79 -6.95
N SER A 459 5.60 -5.45 -8.01
CA SER A 459 4.89 -5.64 -9.27
C SER A 459 3.57 -6.40 -9.07
N ASP A 460 3.58 -7.49 -8.28
CA ASP A 460 2.38 -8.25 -7.92
C ASP A 460 1.32 -7.37 -7.23
N PHE A 461 1.77 -6.50 -6.34
CA PHE A 461 0.89 -5.57 -5.66
C PHE A 461 0.28 -4.51 -6.60
N GLN A 462 1.02 -4.06 -7.62
CA GLN A 462 0.51 -3.07 -8.57
C GLN A 462 -0.73 -3.55 -9.33
N HIS A 463 -0.89 -4.87 -9.55
CA HIS A 463 -2.12 -5.42 -10.15
C HIS A 463 -3.39 -5.18 -9.30
N THR A 464 -3.22 -4.88 -8.02
CA THR A 464 -4.32 -4.62 -7.06
C THR A 464 -4.63 -3.13 -7.00
N SER A 465 -3.60 -2.30 -6.84
CA SER A 465 -3.75 -0.86 -6.55
C SER A 465 -4.00 -0.01 -7.80
N THR A 466 -3.63 -0.52 -8.98
CA THR A 466 -3.97 0.15 -10.23
C THR A 466 -5.19 -0.50 -10.84
N LEU A 467 -6.27 0.29 -10.91
CA LEU A 467 -7.28 0.12 -11.93
C LEU A 467 -6.67 0.49 -13.31
N LEU A 468 -5.42 0.06 -13.60
CA LEU A 468 -4.72 0.04 -14.92
C LEU A 468 -4.55 -1.41 -15.45
N PRO A 469 -4.65 -1.62 -16.78
CA PRO A 469 -4.96 -2.93 -17.35
C PRO A 469 -4.05 -4.04 -16.87
N ALA A 470 -4.62 -4.92 -16.06
CA ALA A 470 -4.05 -6.21 -15.71
C ALA A 470 -4.63 -7.24 -16.67
N SER A 471 -3.76 -7.93 -17.37
CA SER A 471 -4.09 -9.11 -18.15
C SER A 471 -3.79 -10.35 -17.32
N THR A 472 -4.68 -11.33 -17.38
CA THR A 472 -4.53 -12.60 -16.67
C THR A 472 -3.95 -13.64 -17.60
N ALA A 473 -3.07 -14.51 -17.09
CA ALA A 473 -2.75 -15.76 -17.78
C ALA A 473 -4.00 -16.66 -17.77
N VAL A 474 -4.18 -17.47 -18.83
CA VAL A 474 -5.28 -18.42 -19.00
C VAL A 474 -5.58 -19.16 -17.70
N ALA A 475 -6.84 -19.06 -17.22
CA ALA A 475 -7.31 -19.86 -16.10
C ALA A 475 -7.22 -21.35 -16.47
N ALA A 476 -6.41 -22.13 -15.76
CA ALA A 476 -6.50 -23.58 -15.78
C ALA A 476 -7.87 -23.99 -15.18
N ARG A 477 -8.92 -24.02 -16.01
CA ARG A 477 -10.19 -24.67 -15.66
C ARG A 477 -9.97 -26.17 -15.74
N GLN A 478 -9.96 -26.87 -14.60
CA GLN A 478 -10.41 -28.27 -14.51
C GLN A 478 -10.54 -28.77 -13.06
N ALA A 479 -11.45 -29.73 -12.89
CA ALA A 479 -11.93 -30.28 -11.63
C ALA A 479 -10.89 -31.16 -10.90
N ILE A 480 -11.10 -31.30 -9.58
CA ILE A 480 -10.19 -31.90 -8.60
C ILE A 480 -10.25 -33.43 -8.65
N THR A 481 -9.09 -34.08 -8.76
CA THR A 481 -8.86 -35.41 -8.19
C THR A 481 -7.76 -35.31 -7.13
N THR A 482 -7.96 -36.05 -6.05
CA THR A 482 -7.27 -36.03 -4.75
C THR A 482 -5.77 -35.71 -4.87
N ALA A 483 -5.33 -34.61 -4.23
CA ALA A 483 -3.91 -34.27 -4.12
C ALA A 483 -3.12 -35.49 -3.67
N GLN A 484 -2.17 -35.94 -4.49
CA GLN A 484 -1.17 -36.91 -4.06
C GLN A 484 -0.49 -36.30 -2.84
N LYS A 485 -0.69 -36.94 -1.69
CA LYS A 485 -0.17 -36.59 -0.37
C LYS A 485 1.25 -36.04 -0.53
N ALA A 486 1.40 -34.71 -0.51
CA ALA A 486 2.70 -34.05 -0.61
C ALA A 486 3.60 -34.64 0.48
N SER A 487 4.84 -34.96 0.11
CA SER A 487 5.81 -35.70 0.92
C SER A 487 5.78 -35.29 2.40
N THR A 488 5.25 -36.16 3.24
CA THR A 488 4.84 -35.86 4.61
C THR A 488 5.96 -35.69 5.63
N GLU A 489 7.23 -35.56 5.25
CA GLU A 489 8.31 -35.73 6.24
C GLU A 489 9.15 -34.48 6.52
N ARG A 490 9.29 -33.50 5.62
CA ARG A 490 10.09 -32.30 5.94
C ARG A 490 9.81 -31.05 5.11
N GLY A 491 9.69 -29.92 5.80
CA GLY A 491 9.69 -28.59 5.19
C GLY A 491 10.65 -27.65 5.92
N TYR A 492 11.18 -26.67 5.21
CA TYR A 492 12.12 -25.66 5.66
C TYR A 492 11.48 -24.28 5.57
N VAL A 493 11.71 -23.42 6.55
CA VAL A 493 11.22 -22.04 6.52
C VAL A 493 12.33 -21.13 6.02
N GLU A 494 11.99 -20.21 5.12
CA GLU A 494 12.90 -19.15 4.73
C GLU A 494 13.31 -18.31 5.95
N LEU A 495 14.63 -18.17 6.16
CA LEU A 495 15.22 -17.61 7.37
C LEU A 495 15.23 -16.07 7.36
N GLN A 496 14.07 -15.47 7.15
CA GLN A 496 13.85 -14.02 7.12
C GLN A 496 12.87 -13.56 8.21
N PRO A 497 13.26 -13.57 9.51
CA PRO A 497 12.34 -13.23 10.60
C PRO A 497 11.68 -11.86 10.45
N ARG A 498 12.43 -10.86 9.98
CA ARG A 498 11.92 -9.49 9.78
C ARG A 498 10.81 -9.46 8.73
N THR A 499 10.99 -10.12 7.60
CA THR A 499 10.01 -10.17 6.51
C THR A 499 8.74 -10.88 6.95
N TRP A 500 8.85 -12.04 7.60
CA TRP A 500 7.70 -12.74 8.19
C TRP A 500 6.92 -11.86 9.18
N GLY A 501 7.63 -11.11 10.03
CA GLY A 501 7.02 -10.15 10.96
C GLY A 501 6.26 -9.02 10.24
N ARG A 502 6.81 -8.47 9.16
CA ARG A 502 6.11 -7.43 8.38
C ARG A 502 4.88 -7.97 7.65
N ILE A 503 4.92 -9.18 7.08
CA ILE A 503 3.75 -9.85 6.49
C ILE A 503 2.65 -10.05 7.55
N ALA A 504 3.02 -10.55 8.74
CA ALA A 504 2.07 -10.71 9.84
C ALA A 504 1.44 -9.39 10.27
N SER A 505 2.24 -8.33 10.35
CA SER A 505 1.80 -6.98 10.72
C SER A 505 0.82 -6.39 9.70
N MET A 506 1.08 -6.58 8.41
CA MET A 506 0.20 -6.13 7.34
C MET A 506 -1.13 -6.90 7.33
N ALA A 507 -1.11 -8.23 7.48
CA ALA A 507 -2.32 -9.03 7.59
C ALA A 507 -3.18 -8.62 8.80
N ARG A 508 -2.54 -8.37 9.95
CA ARG A 508 -3.20 -7.83 11.14
C ARG A 508 -3.81 -6.46 10.89
N TYR A 509 -3.10 -5.58 10.20
CA TYR A 509 -3.53 -4.21 9.95
C TYR A 509 -4.79 -4.16 9.06
N LEU A 510 -4.84 -5.00 8.02
CA LEU A 510 -6.04 -5.16 7.19
C LEU A 510 -7.22 -5.69 7.99
N ARG A 511 -6.99 -6.74 8.78
CA ARG A 511 -8.02 -7.35 9.62
C ARG A 511 -8.52 -6.39 10.70
N SER A 512 -7.63 -5.62 11.32
CA SER A 512 -7.98 -4.64 12.36
C SER A 512 -8.79 -3.48 11.78
N GLY A 513 -8.46 -3.00 10.58
CA GLY A 513 -9.23 -1.96 9.90
C GLY A 513 -10.62 -2.42 9.46
N LEU A 514 -10.73 -3.63 8.87
CA LEU A 514 -11.91 -4.08 8.12
C LEU A 514 -12.84 -5.04 8.88
N VAL A 515 -12.50 -5.43 10.10
CA VAL A 515 -13.31 -6.32 10.94
C VAL A 515 -13.50 -5.77 12.35
N GLU A 516 -12.40 -5.34 12.98
CA GLU A 516 -12.41 -4.88 14.39
C GLU A 516 -12.53 -3.35 14.51
N GLY A 517 -12.37 -2.65 13.39
CA GLY A 517 -12.27 -1.20 13.32
C GLY A 517 -13.60 -0.50 13.13
N ARG A 518 -13.53 0.80 12.87
CA ARG A 518 -14.71 1.67 12.70
C ARG A 518 -15.66 1.25 11.58
N PHE A 519 -15.18 0.49 10.59
CA PHE A 519 -15.96 0.07 9.44
C PHE A 519 -16.84 -1.17 9.72
N GLY A 520 -16.68 -1.81 10.88
CA GLY A 520 -17.38 -3.04 11.23
C GLY A 520 -16.82 -4.27 10.49
N ASP A 521 -17.60 -5.36 10.45
CA ASP A 521 -17.24 -6.59 9.73
C ASP A 521 -17.57 -6.48 8.24
N LEU A 522 -16.64 -5.92 7.46
CA LEU A 522 -16.78 -5.78 6.00
C LEU A 522 -16.23 -6.98 5.20
N LEU A 523 -15.47 -7.87 5.84
CA LEU A 523 -14.81 -8.97 5.14
C LEU A 523 -15.65 -10.24 5.11
N GLY A 524 -16.59 -10.38 6.04
CA GLY A 524 -17.29 -11.64 6.28
C GLY A 524 -16.34 -12.70 6.88
N THR A 525 -16.93 -13.71 7.50
CA THR A 525 -16.19 -14.65 8.38
C THR A 525 -15.06 -15.40 7.67
N GLN A 526 -15.26 -15.82 6.41
CA GLN A 526 -14.25 -16.63 5.71
C GLN A 526 -12.98 -15.84 5.37
N LEU A 527 -13.12 -14.64 4.81
CA LEU A 527 -11.98 -13.78 4.49
C LEU A 527 -11.30 -13.24 5.75
N ALA A 528 -12.08 -12.90 6.79
CA ALA A 528 -11.53 -12.54 8.10
C ALA A 528 -10.69 -13.67 8.70
N ASN A 529 -11.16 -14.92 8.58
CA ASN A 529 -10.41 -16.10 9.02
C ASN A 529 -9.16 -16.34 8.18
N LYS A 530 -9.24 -16.14 6.86
CA LYS A 530 -8.08 -16.22 5.95
C LYS A 530 -6.98 -15.22 6.35
N LEU A 531 -7.32 -13.96 6.57
CA LEU A 531 -6.36 -12.94 7.02
C LEU A 531 -5.77 -13.27 8.40
N ARG A 532 -6.60 -13.78 9.33
CA ARG A 532 -6.14 -14.23 10.65
C ARG A 532 -5.18 -15.41 10.55
N ASP A 533 -5.44 -16.34 9.64
CA ASP A 533 -4.55 -17.48 9.42
C ASP A 533 -3.21 -17.05 8.80
N ILE A 534 -3.22 -16.12 7.83
CA ILE A 534 -2.00 -15.52 7.27
C ILE A 534 -1.21 -14.77 8.35
N GLU A 535 -1.89 -13.97 9.20
CA GLU A 535 -1.28 -13.27 10.34
C GLU A 535 -0.56 -14.25 11.28
N ASN A 536 -1.29 -15.26 11.78
CA ASN A 536 -0.78 -16.21 12.76
C ASN A 536 0.33 -17.09 12.18
N THR A 537 0.16 -17.58 10.95
CA THR A 537 1.15 -18.43 10.28
C THR A 537 2.43 -17.65 10.02
N SER A 538 2.34 -16.41 9.52
CA SER A 538 3.52 -15.55 9.30
C SER A 538 4.23 -15.23 10.61
N ALA A 539 3.48 -14.95 11.69
CA ALA A 539 4.06 -14.73 13.01
C ALA A 539 4.75 -16.00 13.58
N ALA A 540 4.25 -17.19 13.26
CA ALA A 540 4.89 -18.45 13.61
C ALA A 540 6.17 -18.68 12.79
N MET A 541 6.13 -18.47 11.47
CA MET A 541 7.31 -18.57 10.59
C MET A 541 8.42 -17.60 11.00
N MET A 542 8.08 -16.38 11.42
CA MET A 542 9.03 -15.43 12.01
C MET A 542 9.82 -16.03 13.17
N ARG A 543 9.13 -16.71 14.10
CA ARG A 543 9.74 -17.31 15.29
C ARG A 543 10.54 -18.56 14.92
N ILE A 544 10.00 -19.41 14.05
CA ILE A 544 10.69 -20.59 13.55
C ILE A 544 11.99 -20.18 12.85
N ALA A 545 11.96 -19.16 11.98
CA ALA A 545 13.15 -18.63 11.32
C ALA A 545 14.20 -18.14 12.34
N ALA A 546 13.79 -17.43 13.40
CA ALA A 546 14.71 -16.97 14.45
C ALA A 546 15.31 -18.15 15.25
N LEU A 547 14.50 -19.16 15.61
CA LEU A 547 14.96 -20.36 16.30
C LEU A 547 15.96 -21.15 15.44
N ARG A 548 15.65 -21.34 14.16
CA ARG A 548 16.55 -22.03 13.22
C ARG A 548 17.86 -21.28 13.05
N LEU A 549 17.84 -19.96 12.89
CA LEU A 549 19.08 -19.16 12.83
C LEU A 549 19.92 -19.29 14.10
N ALA A 550 19.28 -19.38 15.26
CA ALA A 550 19.91 -19.63 16.55
C ALA A 550 20.34 -21.09 16.77
N ASP A 551 20.20 -21.96 15.75
CA ASP A 551 20.54 -23.38 15.80
C ASP A 551 19.77 -24.14 16.90
N GLN A 552 18.50 -23.76 17.12
CA GLN A 552 17.62 -24.42 18.08
C GLN A 552 16.67 -25.41 17.39
N PRO A 553 16.40 -26.57 18.01
CA PRO A 553 15.49 -27.56 17.44
C PRO A 553 14.05 -27.04 17.45
N LEU A 554 13.27 -27.49 16.46
CA LEU A 554 11.84 -27.20 16.38
C LEU A 554 11.04 -28.22 17.21
N THR A 555 9.92 -27.78 17.78
CA THR A 555 8.95 -28.69 18.39
C THR A 555 8.17 -29.45 17.32
N ALA A 556 7.57 -30.60 17.68
CA ALA A 556 6.74 -31.39 16.76
C ALA A 556 5.60 -30.55 16.14
N ALA A 557 4.95 -29.68 16.93
CA ALA A 557 3.90 -28.78 16.43
C ALA A 557 4.42 -27.72 15.45
N GLN A 558 5.66 -27.23 15.65
CA GLN A 558 6.30 -26.31 14.70
C GLN A 558 6.66 -27.03 13.40
N GLN A 559 7.19 -28.25 13.48
CA GLN A 559 7.50 -29.07 12.30
C GLN A 559 6.23 -29.40 11.51
N GLU A 560 5.16 -29.81 12.19
CA GLU A 560 3.85 -30.06 11.57
C GLU A 560 3.30 -28.81 10.89
N LEU A 561 3.39 -27.64 11.53
CA LEU A 561 2.96 -26.39 10.92
C LEU A 561 3.70 -26.12 9.60
N VAL A 562 5.03 -26.27 9.57
CA VAL A 562 5.84 -26.07 8.36
C VAL A 562 5.44 -27.08 7.28
N ALA A 563 5.19 -28.33 7.64
CA ALA A 563 4.76 -29.37 6.70
C ALA A 563 3.38 -29.08 6.07
N THR A 564 2.48 -28.37 6.77
CA THR A 564 1.16 -27.99 6.22
C THR A 564 1.19 -26.77 5.29
N MET A 565 2.33 -26.09 5.14
CA MET A 565 2.42 -24.82 4.38
C MET A 565 2.02 -24.91 2.91
N PRO A 566 2.38 -25.96 2.14
CA PRO A 566 1.90 -26.11 0.76
C PRO A 566 0.38 -26.04 0.63
N GLU A 567 -0.35 -26.68 1.55
CA GLU A 567 -1.81 -26.72 1.58
C GLU A 567 -2.39 -25.34 1.96
N ARG A 568 -1.74 -24.64 2.89
CA ARG A 568 -2.11 -23.28 3.30
C ARG A 568 -1.90 -22.28 2.17
N ILE A 569 -0.79 -22.37 1.43
CA ILE A 569 -0.50 -21.52 0.27
C ILE A 569 -1.59 -21.71 -0.80
N ALA A 570 -1.99 -22.95 -1.09
CA ALA A 570 -3.12 -23.21 -2.00
C ALA A 570 -4.43 -22.55 -1.54
N ALA A 571 -4.72 -22.60 -0.24
CA ALA A 571 -5.87 -21.93 0.33
C ALA A 571 -5.74 -20.39 0.26
N TYR A 572 -4.53 -19.83 0.38
CA TYR A 572 -4.30 -18.39 0.30
C TYR A 572 -4.47 -17.83 -1.12
N GLU A 573 -4.14 -18.61 -2.14
CA GLU A 573 -4.33 -18.21 -3.56
C GLU A 573 -5.80 -18.28 -4.01
N THR A 574 -6.66 -18.95 -3.24
CA THR A 574 -8.08 -19.14 -3.60
C THR A 574 -8.96 -18.05 -2.99
N PHE A 575 -9.85 -17.47 -3.80
CA PHE A 575 -10.87 -16.54 -3.31
C PHE A 575 -11.90 -17.28 -2.44
N THR A 576 -12.31 -16.69 -1.33
CA THR A 576 -13.35 -17.26 -0.48
C THR A 576 -14.75 -17.10 -1.07
N ASP A 577 -14.95 -16.09 -1.93
CA ASP A 577 -16.11 -15.98 -2.81
C ASP A 577 -15.70 -16.22 -4.27
N ALA A 578 -16.07 -17.39 -4.80
CA ALA A 578 -15.78 -17.78 -6.17
C ALA A 578 -16.40 -16.85 -7.23
N SER A 579 -17.45 -16.09 -6.88
CA SER A 579 -18.06 -15.11 -7.80
C SER A 579 -17.18 -13.87 -8.03
N LEU A 580 -16.21 -13.64 -7.14
CA LEU A 580 -15.25 -12.54 -7.21
C LEU A 580 -13.89 -12.98 -7.76
N GLN A 581 -13.70 -14.27 -8.01
CA GLN A 581 -12.42 -14.80 -8.46
C GLN A 581 -12.10 -14.30 -9.87
N PRO A 582 -10.95 -13.63 -10.08
CA PRO A 582 -10.55 -13.19 -11.41
C PRO A 582 -10.26 -14.41 -12.31
N GLN A 583 -10.40 -14.24 -13.62
CA GLN A 583 -10.09 -15.31 -14.58
C GLN A 583 -8.58 -15.47 -14.75
N GLY A 584 -7.90 -16.11 -13.80
CA GLY A 584 -6.45 -16.41 -13.86
C GLY A 584 -5.57 -15.49 -13.00
N MET A 585 -4.26 -15.77 -12.96
CA MET A 585 -3.28 -14.96 -12.22
C MET A 585 -2.92 -13.71 -13.04
N PRO A 586 -3.00 -12.50 -12.47
CA PRO A 586 -2.45 -11.31 -13.11
C PRO A 586 -0.93 -11.44 -13.22
N ILE A 587 -0.40 -11.21 -14.42
CA ILE A 587 1.04 -11.32 -14.69
C ILE A 587 1.64 -10.02 -15.25
N ALA A 588 0.87 -9.07 -15.79
CA ALA A 588 1.38 -7.73 -16.15
C ALA A 588 0.71 -6.57 -15.38
N ALA A 589 1.51 -5.64 -14.83
CA ALA A 589 1.04 -4.41 -14.17
C ALA A 589 1.68 -3.19 -14.86
N GLY A 590 0.99 -2.61 -15.83
CA GLY A 590 1.54 -1.52 -16.63
C GLY A 590 0.98 -0.14 -16.31
N ILE A 591 1.85 0.87 -16.22
CA ILE A 591 1.48 2.30 -16.33
C ILE A 591 2.12 2.90 -17.60
N SER A 592 1.43 3.85 -18.24
CA SER A 592 2.03 4.76 -19.22
C SER A 592 2.19 6.12 -18.55
N VAL A 593 3.42 6.66 -18.48
CA VAL A 593 3.66 8.00 -17.92
C VAL A 593 4.40 8.87 -18.92
N GLY A 594 3.87 10.08 -19.18
CA GLY A 594 4.50 11.06 -20.06
C GLY A 594 4.67 10.60 -21.52
N GLY A 595 3.81 9.71 -22.00
CA GLY A 595 3.91 9.11 -23.33
C GLY A 595 4.97 8.00 -23.45
N LYS A 596 5.65 7.64 -22.35
CA LYS A 596 6.52 6.46 -22.27
C LYS A 596 5.76 5.30 -21.64
N ASN A 597 5.68 4.19 -22.34
CA ASN A 597 5.06 2.96 -21.86
C ASN A 597 6.08 2.15 -21.03
N LEU A 598 6.46 2.62 -19.85
CA LEU A 598 7.27 1.82 -18.93
C LEU A 598 6.36 0.96 -18.06
N ARG A 599 6.39 -0.35 -18.24
CA ARG A 599 5.60 -1.30 -17.45
C ARG A 599 6.51 -2.20 -16.62
N VAL A 600 6.03 -2.59 -15.45
CA VAL A 600 6.59 -3.69 -14.67
C VAL A 600 5.69 -4.90 -14.80
N ALA A 601 6.28 -6.08 -14.77
CA ALA A 601 5.52 -7.30 -14.93
C ALA A 601 6.13 -8.44 -14.17
N ASN A 602 5.28 -9.39 -13.81
CA ASN A 602 5.68 -10.70 -13.35
C ASN A 602 5.51 -11.71 -14.51
N GLY A 603 6.24 -12.80 -14.44
CA GLY A 603 5.88 -14.01 -15.18
C GLY A 603 5.21 -15.00 -14.24
N HIS A 604 5.33 -16.27 -14.57
CA HIS A 604 5.00 -17.35 -13.66
C HIS A 604 5.98 -17.39 -12.46
N PRO A 605 5.57 -17.98 -11.32
CA PRO A 605 6.48 -18.25 -10.22
C PRO A 605 7.70 -19.07 -10.67
N LEU A 606 8.85 -18.79 -10.08
CA LEU A 606 10.09 -19.51 -10.37
C LEU A 606 10.39 -20.52 -9.26
N ALA A 607 10.93 -21.67 -9.64
CA ALA A 607 11.39 -22.68 -8.70
C ALA A 607 12.76 -22.27 -8.15
N MET A 608 12.88 -22.19 -6.83
CA MET A 608 14.13 -21.96 -6.12
C MET A 608 14.56 -23.27 -5.46
N TYR A 609 15.66 -23.84 -5.93
CA TYR A 609 16.37 -24.92 -5.28
C TYR A 609 17.42 -24.34 -4.33
N VAL A 610 17.44 -24.85 -3.11
CA VAL A 610 18.37 -24.40 -2.08
C VAL A 610 18.89 -25.59 -1.29
N ILE A 611 20.19 -25.59 -1.04
CA ILE A 611 20.83 -26.59 -0.18
C ILE A 611 20.83 -26.04 1.24
N VAL A 612 20.24 -26.80 2.16
CA VAL A 612 20.02 -26.41 3.56
C VAL A 612 20.56 -27.48 4.52
N PRO A 613 20.89 -27.10 5.78
CA PRO A 613 21.31 -28.08 6.79
C PRO A 613 20.27 -29.17 7.04
N ASN A 614 20.76 -30.39 7.21
CA ASN A 614 19.99 -31.57 7.57
C ASN A 614 20.35 -32.02 8.99
N ASP A 615 19.39 -31.93 9.92
CA ASP A 615 19.58 -32.33 11.31
C ASP A 615 19.31 -33.84 11.56
N ASP A 616 18.80 -34.57 10.58
CA ASP A 616 18.26 -35.93 10.75
C ASP A 616 19.25 -37.00 10.27
N ASP A 617 20.21 -36.62 9.42
CA ASP A 617 21.18 -37.53 8.82
C ASP A 617 22.61 -36.98 8.97
N ALA A 618 23.43 -37.66 9.78
CA ALA A 618 24.82 -37.29 10.00
C ALA A 618 25.74 -37.63 8.82
N GLU A 619 25.36 -38.59 7.96
CA GLU A 619 26.09 -38.96 6.74
C GLU A 619 25.74 -38.03 5.58
N GLN A 620 24.50 -37.53 5.53
CA GLN A 620 24.02 -36.52 4.59
C GLN A 620 23.57 -35.24 5.31
N PRO A 621 24.52 -34.46 5.88
CA PRO A 621 24.23 -33.28 6.72
C PRO A 621 23.66 -32.07 5.96
N LEU A 622 23.41 -32.21 4.66
CA LEU A 622 22.76 -31.23 3.81
C LEU A 622 21.61 -31.89 3.06
N VAL A 623 20.57 -31.14 2.72
CA VAL A 623 19.46 -31.62 1.88
C VAL A 623 19.08 -30.56 0.86
N LEU A 624 18.68 -31.01 -0.33
CA LEU A 624 18.10 -30.14 -1.35
C LEU A 624 16.63 -29.87 -1.03
N ALA A 625 16.26 -28.61 -0.89
CA ALA A 625 14.87 -28.17 -0.73
C ALA A 625 14.44 -27.32 -1.94
N ARG A 626 13.13 -27.27 -2.20
CA ARG A 626 12.53 -26.55 -3.33
C ARG A 626 11.40 -25.62 -2.87
N GLY A 627 11.46 -24.36 -3.27
CA GLY A 627 10.47 -23.32 -2.97
C GLY A 627 10.04 -22.54 -4.20
N ALA A 628 9.05 -21.66 -4.02
CA ALA A 628 8.51 -20.83 -5.09
C ALA A 628 8.80 -19.34 -4.83
N ILE A 629 9.32 -18.61 -5.81
CA ILE A 629 9.62 -17.17 -5.69
C ILE A 629 8.96 -16.37 -6.82
N TYR A 630 8.84 -15.06 -6.63
CA TYR A 630 8.42 -14.16 -7.68
C TYR A 630 9.42 -14.11 -8.85
N SER A 631 8.91 -13.78 -10.03
CA SER A 631 9.67 -13.25 -11.16
C SER A 631 9.47 -11.74 -11.29
N TYR A 632 10.31 -11.06 -12.08
CA TYR A 632 10.19 -9.62 -12.33
C TYR A 632 10.79 -9.25 -13.69
N PHE A 633 10.11 -8.36 -14.39
CA PHE A 633 10.48 -7.86 -15.70
C PHE A 633 10.09 -6.40 -15.86
N GLU A 634 10.81 -5.69 -16.74
CA GLU A 634 10.45 -4.35 -17.21
C GLU A 634 10.21 -4.43 -18.72
N THR A 635 9.10 -3.87 -19.19
CA THR A 635 8.67 -4.01 -20.58
C THR A 635 7.93 -2.78 -21.09
N THR A 636 7.88 -2.63 -22.41
CA THR A 636 7.02 -1.66 -23.09
C THR A 636 5.79 -2.30 -23.75
N ALA A 637 5.72 -3.64 -23.78
CA ALA A 637 4.64 -4.42 -24.38
C ALA A 637 3.30 -4.17 -23.66
N SER A 638 2.17 -4.20 -24.35
CA SER A 638 0.84 -4.16 -23.71
C SER A 638 0.65 -5.30 -22.72
N ALA A 639 -0.33 -5.18 -21.83
CA ALA A 639 -0.63 -6.25 -20.89
C ALA A 639 -1.00 -7.55 -21.64
N GLU A 640 -1.79 -7.45 -22.72
CA GLU A 640 -2.11 -8.60 -23.58
C GLU A 640 -0.87 -9.17 -24.27
N GLN A 641 -0.05 -8.30 -24.89
CA GLN A 641 1.19 -8.71 -25.53
C GLN A 641 2.16 -9.39 -24.56
N TRP A 642 2.19 -8.96 -23.29
CA TRP A 642 3.00 -9.59 -22.27
C TRP A 642 2.51 -10.99 -21.88
N VAL A 643 1.19 -11.15 -21.73
CA VAL A 643 0.59 -12.48 -21.49
C VAL A 643 0.93 -13.43 -22.63
N ASP A 644 0.75 -12.99 -23.88
CA ASP A 644 1.08 -13.80 -25.05
C ASP A 644 2.57 -14.17 -25.07
N ALA A 645 3.45 -13.24 -24.69
CA ALA A 645 4.89 -13.48 -24.66
C ALA A 645 5.32 -14.47 -23.57
N ILE A 646 4.71 -14.46 -22.38
CA ILE A 646 5.10 -15.35 -21.28
C ILE A 646 4.40 -16.71 -21.33
N THR A 647 3.27 -16.81 -22.05
CA THR A 647 2.53 -18.07 -22.27
C THR A 647 2.80 -18.74 -23.62
N GLY A 648 3.53 -18.05 -24.51
CA GLY A 648 3.86 -18.51 -25.87
C GLY A 648 5.05 -19.49 -25.93
N HIS A 649 5.20 -20.15 -27.08
CA HIS A 649 6.21 -21.19 -27.35
C HIS A 649 7.45 -20.71 -28.14
N ASP A 650 7.48 -19.44 -28.58
CA ASP A 650 8.48 -18.96 -29.54
C ASP A 650 9.74 -18.37 -28.88
N ASP A 651 10.82 -18.26 -29.67
CA ASP A 651 12.11 -17.60 -29.36
C ASP A 651 12.00 -16.13 -28.88
N ALA A 652 10.78 -15.59 -28.79
CA ALA A 652 10.45 -14.25 -28.29
C ALA A 652 10.22 -14.20 -26.76
N ALA A 653 10.46 -15.30 -26.04
CA ALA A 653 10.31 -15.38 -24.60
C ALA A 653 11.10 -14.26 -23.86
N PRO A 654 10.48 -13.60 -22.85
CA PRO A 654 11.17 -12.55 -22.11
C PRO A 654 12.43 -13.08 -21.43
N GLN A 655 13.54 -12.39 -21.63
CA GLN A 655 14.78 -12.67 -20.91
C GLN A 655 14.72 -12.04 -19.52
N ALA A 656 15.24 -12.74 -18.51
CA ALA A 656 15.42 -12.12 -17.21
C ALA A 656 16.38 -10.92 -17.29
N PRO A 657 16.22 -9.92 -16.42
CA PRO A 657 17.17 -8.82 -16.33
C PRO A 657 18.60 -9.32 -16.10
N GLU A 658 19.60 -8.72 -16.76
CA GLU A 658 21.00 -9.16 -16.68
C GLU A 658 21.54 -9.24 -15.24
N TRP A 659 21.07 -8.38 -14.34
CA TRP A 659 21.49 -8.35 -12.94
C TRP A 659 21.00 -9.56 -12.12
N VAL A 660 20.06 -10.35 -12.64
CA VAL A 660 19.65 -11.66 -12.08
C VAL A 660 20.70 -12.74 -12.41
N GLY A 661 21.71 -12.43 -13.22
CA GLY A 661 22.85 -13.29 -13.51
C GLY A 661 23.50 -13.84 -12.23
N GLY A 662 23.77 -15.15 -12.22
CA GLY A 662 24.30 -15.85 -11.04
C GLY A 662 23.23 -16.36 -10.06
N LEU A 663 21.95 -16.14 -10.34
CA LEU A 663 20.83 -16.84 -9.71
C LEU A 663 20.22 -17.91 -10.63
N VAL A 664 20.30 -17.70 -11.95
CA VAL A 664 19.73 -18.56 -13.00
C VAL A 664 20.84 -19.03 -13.93
N ALA A 665 20.73 -20.26 -14.46
CA ALA A 665 21.67 -20.78 -15.44
C ALA A 665 21.60 -20.01 -16.78
N PRO A 666 22.72 -19.84 -17.51
CA PRO A 666 22.71 -19.17 -18.81
C PRO A 666 21.74 -19.83 -19.80
N GLY A 667 20.96 -19.03 -20.52
CA GLY A 667 20.02 -19.51 -21.53
C GLY A 667 18.69 -20.06 -21.01
N ALA A 668 18.34 -19.84 -19.74
CA ALA A 668 17.05 -20.22 -19.19
C ALA A 668 15.89 -19.51 -19.91
N ASN A 669 14.87 -20.27 -20.31
CA ASN A 669 13.66 -19.76 -20.96
C ASN A 669 12.56 -19.51 -19.93
N PHE A 670 12.17 -18.24 -19.72
CA PHE A 670 11.16 -17.85 -18.75
C PHE A 670 9.71 -17.95 -19.25
N ALA A 671 9.50 -18.18 -20.55
CA ALA A 671 8.17 -18.50 -21.06
C ALA A 671 7.79 -19.92 -20.66
N GLN A 672 6.53 -20.10 -20.23
CA GLN A 672 6.01 -21.40 -19.82
C GLN A 672 4.68 -21.64 -20.53
N ASP A 673 4.55 -22.82 -21.15
CA ASP A 673 3.32 -23.20 -21.85
C ASP A 673 2.15 -23.29 -20.87
N ALA A 674 1.10 -22.50 -21.15
CA ALA A 674 -0.13 -22.53 -20.38
C ALA A 674 -0.82 -23.91 -20.34
N ALA A 675 -0.58 -24.76 -21.36
CA ALA A 675 -1.12 -26.12 -21.42
C ALA A 675 -0.38 -27.12 -20.52
N ALA A 676 0.82 -26.78 -20.01
CA ALA A 676 1.62 -27.65 -19.16
C ALA A 676 1.22 -27.59 -17.66
N PHE A 677 0.35 -26.67 -17.27
CA PHE A 677 -0.03 -26.47 -15.87
C PHE A 677 -1.02 -27.55 -15.38
N ARG A 678 -0.59 -28.34 -14.39
CA ARG A 678 -1.45 -29.32 -13.70
C ARG A 678 -2.27 -28.67 -12.57
N THR A 679 -3.42 -29.26 -12.27
CA THR A 679 -4.38 -28.76 -11.28
C THR A 679 -3.83 -28.78 -9.84
N VAL A 680 -4.08 -27.70 -9.08
CA VAL A 680 -3.95 -27.71 -7.61
C VAL A 680 -5.28 -27.41 -6.96
N GLY A 681 -5.74 -28.32 -6.11
CA GLY A 681 -6.94 -28.15 -5.29
C GLY A 681 -6.55 -27.88 -3.85
N GLY A 682 -7.08 -26.80 -3.28
CA GLY A 682 -7.05 -26.54 -1.84
C GLY A 682 -8.47 -26.28 -1.35
N THR A 683 -8.93 -27.02 -0.35
CA THR A 683 -10.07 -26.56 0.45
C THR A 683 -9.54 -25.44 1.33
N LEU A 684 -10.26 -24.31 1.43
CA LEU A 684 -10.02 -23.32 2.48
C LEU A 684 -10.16 -24.03 3.83
N ARG A 685 -9.04 -24.52 4.37
CA ARG A 685 -9.03 -25.10 5.70
C ARG A 685 -9.05 -23.94 6.67
N SER A 686 -10.17 -23.72 7.35
CA SER A 686 -10.11 -23.00 8.62
C SER A 686 -9.39 -23.92 9.61
N VAL A 687 -8.06 -23.88 9.60
CA VAL A 687 -7.28 -24.55 10.63
C VAL A 687 -7.35 -23.63 11.84
N ALA A 688 -7.89 -24.12 12.96
CA ALA A 688 -7.65 -23.43 14.23
C ALA A 688 -6.13 -23.26 14.34
N PRO A 689 -5.61 -22.07 14.65
CA PRO A 689 -4.17 -21.85 14.67
C PRO A 689 -3.54 -22.94 15.53
N SER A 690 -2.70 -23.80 14.93
CA SER A 690 -1.95 -24.82 15.66
C SER A 690 -0.98 -24.19 16.65
N TYR A 691 -0.74 -22.89 16.48
CA TYR A 691 0.04 -22.02 17.34
C TYR A 691 -0.69 -20.69 17.51
N GLU A 692 -1.34 -20.51 18.65
CA GLU A 692 -1.71 -19.18 19.12
C GLU A 692 -0.52 -18.58 19.88
N PRO A 693 -0.03 -17.39 19.49
CA PRO A 693 1.01 -16.74 20.27
C PRO A 693 0.46 -16.49 21.68
N THR A 694 1.16 -17.01 22.67
CA THR A 694 0.87 -16.83 24.10
C THR A 694 0.81 -15.34 24.45
N LEU A 695 0.16 -14.99 25.56
CA LEU A 695 0.16 -13.60 26.06
C LEU A 695 1.57 -13.00 26.20
N ALA A 696 2.58 -13.82 26.54
CA ALA A 696 3.97 -13.39 26.61
C ALA A 696 4.59 -13.17 25.22
N GLU A 697 4.28 -14.02 24.24
CA GLU A 697 4.74 -13.87 22.86
C GLU A 697 4.02 -12.72 22.12
N ARG A 698 2.80 -12.37 22.56
CA ARG A 698 2.10 -11.14 22.18
C ARG A 698 2.71 -9.89 22.83
N ARG A 699 3.49 -10.00 23.92
CA ARG A 699 4.23 -8.86 24.52
C ARG A 699 5.51 -8.50 23.74
N ASN A 700 6.03 -9.40 22.90
CA ASN A 700 7.10 -9.08 21.93
C ASN A 700 6.58 -8.31 20.70
N THR A 701 5.27 -8.33 20.46
CA THR A 701 4.58 -7.24 19.77
C THR A 701 4.50 -6.10 20.78
N PRO A 702 4.94 -4.88 20.48
CA PRO A 702 4.94 -3.79 21.45
C PRO A 702 3.53 -3.70 22.02
N ALA A 703 3.42 -3.83 23.34
CA ALA A 703 2.15 -3.84 24.04
C ALA A 703 1.37 -2.60 23.57
N THR A 704 0.24 -2.84 22.90
CA THR A 704 -0.77 -1.86 22.48
C THR A 704 -0.83 -0.67 23.46
N ALA A 705 -0.08 0.38 23.17
CA ALA A 705 -0.44 1.71 23.59
C ALA A 705 -1.57 2.10 22.64
N GLN A 706 -2.80 1.68 22.97
CA GLN A 706 -3.96 2.36 22.43
C GLN A 706 -3.95 3.74 23.08
N VAL A 707 -3.43 4.70 22.32
CA VAL A 707 -3.53 6.12 22.60
C VAL A 707 -4.85 6.53 21.97
N GLU A 708 -5.93 6.44 22.75
CA GLU A 708 -7.21 7.00 22.33
C GLU A 708 -7.15 8.50 22.58
N LEU A 709 -7.20 9.27 21.50
CA LEU A 709 -7.42 10.70 21.56
C LEU A 709 -8.93 10.91 21.52
N GLU A 710 -9.50 11.37 22.64
CA GLU A 710 -10.88 11.85 22.61
C GLU A 710 -10.95 13.07 21.68
N SER A 711 -11.88 13.01 20.73
CA SER A 711 -12.09 13.91 19.59
C SER A 711 -12.34 15.40 19.89
N ASN A 712 -12.07 15.87 21.11
CA ASN A 712 -12.29 17.24 21.54
C ASN A 712 -10.99 18.05 21.50
N VAL A 713 -10.40 18.20 20.30
CA VAL A 713 -9.38 19.25 20.10
C VAL A 713 -10.10 20.59 20.08
N VAL A 714 -10.16 21.26 21.22
CA VAL A 714 -10.71 22.61 21.33
C VAL A 714 -9.57 23.60 21.15
N ARG A 715 -9.54 24.29 20.01
CA ARG A 715 -8.67 25.46 19.82
C ARG A 715 -9.24 26.63 20.64
N ARG A 716 -8.43 27.27 21.47
CA ARG A 716 -8.77 28.59 22.05
C ARG A 716 -8.10 29.72 21.24
N GLY A 717 -8.63 30.94 21.37
CA GLY A 717 -8.24 32.13 20.59
C GLY A 717 -6.77 32.54 20.61
N ASP A 718 -5.93 31.88 21.43
CA ASP A 718 -4.52 32.24 21.66
C ASP A 718 -3.51 31.18 21.16
N GLY A 719 -3.94 30.17 20.38
CA GLY A 719 -3.04 29.17 19.78
C GLY A 719 -2.82 27.90 20.64
N GLU A 720 -3.47 27.79 21.79
CA GLU A 720 -3.42 26.61 22.66
C GLU A 720 -4.32 25.47 22.12
N LEU A 721 -3.79 24.24 22.13
CA LEU A 721 -4.53 23.01 21.85
C LEU A 721 -4.71 22.18 23.12
N TRP A 722 -5.91 21.64 23.28
CA TRP A 722 -6.25 20.73 24.37
C TRP A 722 -6.50 19.34 23.81
N PHE A 723 -5.90 18.33 24.42
CA PHE A 723 -6.16 16.94 24.07
C PHE A 723 -6.13 16.09 25.33
N THR A 724 -7.01 15.10 25.35
CA THR A 724 -6.99 14.07 26.37
C THR A 724 -6.30 12.87 25.75
N VAL A 725 -5.16 12.46 26.30
CA VAL A 725 -4.56 11.17 25.94
C VAL A 725 -5.09 10.14 26.92
N GLN A 726 -5.96 9.27 26.43
CA GLN A 726 -6.32 8.07 27.17
C GLN A 726 -5.35 6.96 26.78
N ALA A 727 -4.47 6.60 27.72
CA ALA A 727 -3.57 5.45 27.60
C ALA A 727 -3.77 4.51 28.81
N PRO A 728 -4.89 3.76 28.88
CA PRO A 728 -5.28 3.01 30.08
C PRO A 728 -4.24 1.95 30.49
N ARG A 729 -3.51 1.41 29.52
CA ARG A 729 -2.45 0.40 29.72
C ARG A 729 -1.11 0.97 30.16
N MET A 730 -1.02 2.28 30.34
CA MET A 730 0.21 3.01 30.67
C MET A 730 0.13 3.77 32.00
N ASN A 731 -0.85 3.46 32.85
CA ASN A 731 -1.02 4.10 34.15
C ASN A 731 0.23 3.94 35.03
N GLY A 732 0.80 5.06 35.49
CA GLY A 732 2.02 5.12 36.29
C GLY A 732 3.33 5.22 35.49
N ALA A 733 3.30 5.17 34.15
CA ALA A 733 4.48 5.33 33.31
C ALA A 733 4.84 6.81 33.11
N THR A 734 6.14 7.12 33.03
CA THR A 734 6.65 8.44 32.61
C THR A 734 6.83 8.44 31.09
N ILE A 735 6.21 9.41 30.42
CA ILE A 735 6.24 9.58 28.97
C ILE A 735 6.52 11.03 28.58
N ALA A 736 6.95 11.28 27.35
CA ALA A 736 6.81 12.57 26.70
C ALA A 736 5.81 12.44 25.53
N VAL A 737 5.16 13.54 25.19
CA VAL A 737 4.25 13.61 24.05
C VAL A 737 4.83 14.54 23.01
N ALA A 738 4.98 14.08 21.77
CA ALA A 738 5.34 14.92 20.66
C ALA A 738 4.17 15.03 19.68
N VAL A 739 3.94 16.21 19.13
CA VAL A 739 3.09 16.36 17.94
C VAL A 739 3.98 16.50 16.72
N VAL A 740 3.68 15.68 15.73
CA VAL A 740 4.34 15.69 14.44
C VAL A 740 3.33 16.05 13.35
N ASP A 741 3.79 16.87 12.40
CA ASP A 741 3.00 17.17 11.22
C ASP A 741 2.92 15.96 10.28
N ALA A 742 2.14 16.11 9.20
CA ALA A 742 1.99 15.08 8.20
C ALA A 742 3.32 14.65 7.57
N ASN A 743 4.41 15.43 7.63
CA ASN A 743 5.75 15.10 7.11
C ASN A 743 6.66 14.48 8.20
N GLY A 744 6.18 14.33 9.43
CA GLY A 744 6.94 13.80 10.57
C GLY A 744 7.82 14.83 11.29
N ARG A 745 7.70 16.12 10.97
CA ARG A 745 8.42 17.19 11.68
C ARG A 745 7.78 17.39 13.05
N VAL A 746 8.59 17.36 14.09
CA VAL A 746 8.13 17.66 15.46
C VAL A 746 7.83 19.15 15.57
N ILE A 747 6.57 19.49 15.74
CA ILE A 747 6.11 20.88 15.93
C ILE A 747 5.83 21.20 17.40
N TYR A 748 5.80 20.17 18.25
CA TYR A 748 5.76 20.31 19.69
C TYR A 748 6.31 19.06 20.36
N ARG A 749 6.94 19.25 21.52
CA ARG A 749 7.31 18.16 22.42
C ARG A 749 7.07 18.62 23.86
N SER A 750 6.33 17.82 24.63
CA SER A 750 6.11 18.07 26.05
C SER A 750 7.36 17.76 26.86
N SER A 751 7.42 18.31 28.07
CA SER A 751 8.23 17.73 29.15
C SER A 751 7.77 16.30 29.46
N GLU A 752 8.54 15.58 30.27
CA GLU A 752 8.11 14.28 30.78
C GLU A 752 6.88 14.42 31.69
N ILE A 753 5.98 13.45 31.58
CA ILE A 753 4.67 13.41 32.21
C ILE A 753 4.45 12.00 32.73
N ARG A 754 4.06 11.87 34.00
CA ARG A 754 3.60 10.61 34.55
C ARG A 754 2.11 10.42 34.28
N ILE A 755 1.73 9.38 33.53
CA ILE A 755 0.34 9.12 33.20
C ILE A 755 -0.42 8.68 34.45
N GLU A 756 -1.52 9.37 34.78
CA GLU A 756 -2.48 8.97 35.80
C GLU A 756 -3.90 9.03 35.20
N ASN A 757 -4.60 7.89 35.13
CA ASN A 757 -6.02 7.75 34.76
C ASN A 757 -6.61 8.84 33.81
N GLY A 758 -6.10 8.96 32.58
CA GLY A 758 -6.69 9.82 31.54
C GLY A 758 -6.43 11.32 31.75
N GLN A 759 -5.16 11.70 31.95
CA GLN A 759 -4.78 13.10 32.08
C GLN A 759 -5.03 13.91 30.80
N ARG A 760 -5.54 15.13 31.01
CA ARG A 760 -5.69 16.16 29.99
C ARG A 760 -4.37 16.92 29.89
N PHE A 761 -3.95 17.21 28.67
CA PHE A 761 -2.71 17.90 28.39
C PHE A 761 -2.96 19.17 27.61
N ASP A 762 -2.21 20.19 28.02
CA ASP A 762 -2.25 21.51 27.43
C ASP A 762 -1.02 21.62 26.54
N MET A 763 -1.25 21.96 25.29
CA MET A 763 -0.19 22.12 24.32
C MET A 763 -0.18 23.55 23.80
N VAL A 764 0.97 24.20 24.03
CA VAL A 764 1.33 25.43 23.35
C VAL A 764 2.31 25.05 22.24
N PRO A 765 1.85 24.89 21.00
CA PRO A 765 2.74 24.49 19.93
C PRO A 765 3.84 25.53 19.69
N LEU A 766 5.04 25.05 19.36
CA LEU A 766 6.22 25.90 19.16
C LEU A 766 6.06 26.80 17.91
N GLU A 767 5.20 26.38 17.00
CA GLU A 767 4.81 27.08 15.78
C GLU A 767 3.28 27.10 15.68
N ASN A 768 2.72 28.06 14.94
CA ASN A 768 1.28 28.10 14.69
C ASN A 768 0.84 26.83 13.95
N ILE A 769 0.01 26.01 14.60
CA ILE A 769 -0.57 24.82 13.98
C ILE A 769 -1.63 25.24 12.97
N THR A 770 -1.40 24.92 11.70
CA THR A 770 -2.32 25.21 10.59
C THR A 770 -3.37 24.11 10.43
N ASN A 771 -4.36 24.32 9.58
CA ASN A 771 -5.30 23.27 9.22
C ASN A 771 -4.56 22.07 8.61
N GLY A 772 -4.85 20.86 9.07
CA GLY A 772 -4.15 19.66 8.58
C GLY A 772 -4.27 18.45 9.50
N ASN A 773 -3.72 17.33 9.02
CA ASN A 773 -3.58 16.11 9.81
C ASN A 773 -2.29 16.16 10.63
N TYR A 774 -2.41 15.81 11.91
CA TYR A 774 -1.30 15.74 12.84
C TYR A 774 -1.32 14.39 13.56
N PHE A 775 -0.13 13.95 13.95
CA PHE A 775 0.03 12.73 14.71
C PHE A 775 0.66 13.06 16.06
N LEU A 776 0.16 12.42 17.10
CA LEU A 776 0.67 12.50 18.44
C LEU A 776 1.52 11.26 18.68
N ARG A 777 2.79 11.43 19.04
CA ARG A 777 3.69 10.35 19.46
C ARG A 777 3.79 10.33 20.97
N VAL A 778 3.60 9.17 21.55
CA VAL A 778 3.92 8.90 22.96
C VAL A 778 5.30 8.30 22.99
N ILE A 779 6.19 8.91 23.77
CA ILE A 779 7.62 8.63 23.83
C ILE A 779 7.97 8.20 25.26
N ASP A 780 8.79 7.16 25.43
CA ASP A 780 9.32 6.77 26.76
C ASP A 780 10.54 7.61 27.19
N SER A 781 11.07 7.32 28.38
CA SER A 781 12.27 7.97 28.94
C SER A 781 13.54 7.73 28.11
N ASP A 782 13.57 6.68 27.29
CA ASP A 782 14.67 6.36 26.38
C ASP A 782 14.50 7.04 25.01
N ASN A 783 13.55 7.99 24.91
CA ASN A 783 13.21 8.70 23.70
C ASN A 783 12.66 7.81 22.57
N ARG A 784 12.15 6.61 22.89
CA ARG A 784 11.55 5.70 21.90
C ARG A 784 10.07 5.99 21.76
N THR A 785 9.58 6.02 20.52
CA THR A 785 8.13 6.08 20.27
C THR A 785 7.53 4.75 20.68
N ILE A 786 6.58 4.79 21.60
CA ILE A 786 5.91 3.62 22.20
C ILE A 786 4.40 3.58 21.89
N GLY A 787 3.87 4.64 21.29
CA GLY A 787 2.51 4.68 20.76
C GLY A 787 2.27 5.92 19.91
N SER A 788 1.19 5.93 19.16
CA SER A 788 0.75 7.14 18.45
C SER A 788 -0.77 7.25 18.33
N GLY A 789 -1.25 8.50 18.28
CA GLY A 789 -2.63 8.88 18.02
C GLY A 789 -2.73 9.85 16.85
N ARG A 790 -3.92 10.00 16.25
CA ARG A 790 -4.18 10.94 15.15
C ARG A 790 -5.17 12.01 15.59
N PHE A 791 -4.94 13.25 15.16
CA PHE A 791 -5.96 14.29 15.21
C PHE A 791 -5.89 15.18 13.97
N MET A 792 -6.99 15.87 13.69
CA MET A 792 -7.08 16.84 12.61
C MET A 792 -7.34 18.20 13.24
N VAL A 793 -6.51 19.18 12.90
CA VAL A 793 -6.79 20.57 13.27
C VAL A 793 -7.62 21.17 12.15
N VAL A 794 -8.83 21.59 12.53
CA VAL A 794 -9.73 22.39 11.71
C VAL A 794 -9.90 23.74 12.41
N ARG A 795 -10.00 24.82 11.64
CA ARG A 795 -10.04 26.18 12.19
C ARG A 795 -11.21 26.40 13.12
#